data_AF-A0AAD9S9A6-F1
#
_entry.id   AF-A0AAD9S9A6-F1
#
_cell.length_a   1.000
_cell.length_b   1.000
_cell.length_c   1.000
_cell.angle_alpha   90.00
_cell.angle_beta   90.00
_cell.angle_gamma   90.00
#
_symmetry.space_group_name_H-M   'P 1'
#
loop_
_entity.id
_entity.type
_entity.pdbx_description
1 polymer ?
#
loop_
_entity_poly.entity_id
_entity_poly.type
_entity_poly.pdbx_seq_one_letter_code
_entity_poly.pdbx_strand_id
1 'polypeptide(L)'
;MVSAKTAPSESGPKPTVSSNAPSASSTPPPGTTHHKSHSQHRISKPSGSIGSRKAFARVASMEPPVQSFYGAEPIPLPNRFANIKRRLIQGKEQAIEASWRRLLAALRDEIAHIQSRGTDLIPTIDFADIDDAATVTSFERDLKRYGVAVVRGVVSQTQTETWIKQTRDYITRNRDHIKPTIPQDPTCFDLFWTPAQCAIRAHPSVLRVQQWSMTFWETKGIDADVSRIATRFPISYADRLRIHDGTIMGSNATLPQVNGNSAADSLTASAASTLIAQVDNGSLERWEPDGYGRGGAYEAVFRGDWEFFDPWDPSGRINITQDLYNGAGVCSIFRMFQGILALTSGEPASIRVLPSPKLVMAYLLLRPFFSSKTKPPASGYDEEGSSPEVIAEWDAFLDADNWALDSEQSTIIHGAVPGHAQRITELWHPHLRLRRSLVEIPTLQAGDYVIWHCDQAYSIITTAASKPGTPGPETPAPSILMYTPACPLTQTNALFLARQRKAFMLGQPGPDFDTAGGSSMGSEAPHEGRPGKEEIAAVGGDRGLRAMGLAPWELSSDGSKVMTRPGTRAVTPEPAEAAPGEADKMDVDNSAGAIAAKKRSTEGEAEVVRLANIILFPDRYDFYIPTEKAGNAKDRINGKAQAEQMAATRQLISRILS
;
A
#
# COMPACT_ATOMS: atom_id res chain seq x y z
N MET A 1 -13.21 -20.91 -65.80
CA MET A 1 -14.27 -21.10 -66.81
C MET A 1 -15.58 -20.71 -66.13
N VAL A 2 -16.28 -19.61 -66.48
CA VAL A 2 -17.02 -19.33 -67.74
C VAL A 2 -18.25 -20.24 -67.83
N SER A 3 -19.51 -19.78 -67.93
CA SER A 3 -20.10 -18.47 -68.32
C SER A 3 -21.39 -18.15 -67.51
N ALA A 4 -21.78 -16.91 -67.21
CA ALA A 4 -22.68 -15.98 -67.98
C ALA A 4 -24.16 -16.45 -68.10
N LYS A 5 -25.23 -15.63 -68.13
CA LYS A 5 -25.54 -14.16 -68.22
C LYS A 5 -26.98 -13.95 -67.61
N THR A 6 -27.69 -12.81 -67.48
CA THR A 6 -27.95 -11.60 -68.32
C THR A 6 -28.56 -10.43 -67.49
N ALA A 7 -28.47 -9.19 -68.00
CA ALA A 7 -29.35 -8.03 -67.73
C ALA A 7 -29.49 -7.21 -69.05
N PRO A 8 -30.47 -6.27 -69.23
CA PRO A 8 -30.16 -4.81 -69.12
C PRO A 8 -31.35 -3.82 -68.87
N SER A 9 -31.05 -2.52 -68.65
CA SER A 9 -31.75 -1.24 -69.06
C SER A 9 -33.28 -1.02 -68.84
N GLU A 10 -33.90 0.14 -68.56
CA GLU A 10 -33.57 1.57 -68.24
C GLU A 10 -34.92 2.32 -67.86
N SER A 11 -35.17 3.64 -67.68
CA SER A 11 -34.50 4.96 -67.93
C SER A 11 -35.00 6.06 -66.90
N GLY A 12 -35.14 7.35 -67.28
CA GLY A 12 -35.77 8.48 -66.52
C GLY A 12 -37.03 9.05 -67.22
N PRO A 13 -37.59 10.28 -66.91
CA PRO A 13 -36.98 11.48 -66.29
C PRO A 13 -37.88 12.30 -65.29
N LYS A 14 -37.49 13.57 -65.01
CA LYS A 14 -38.18 14.69 -64.26
C LYS A 14 -38.92 15.66 -65.24
N PRO A 15 -39.60 16.82 -64.90
CA PRO A 15 -39.61 17.72 -63.69
C PRO A 15 -41.05 17.94 -63.06
N THR A 16 -41.62 19.06 -62.53
CA THR A 16 -41.45 20.55 -62.47
C THR A 16 -42.19 21.26 -61.28
N VAL A 17 -41.68 22.41 -60.77
CA VAL A 17 -42.41 23.61 -60.19
C VAL A 17 -43.29 23.42 -58.92
N SER A 18 -43.52 24.37 -57.97
CA SER A 18 -43.19 25.81 -57.69
C SER A 18 -42.54 25.96 -56.29
N SER A 19 -41.89 27.03 -55.79
CA SER A 19 -41.72 28.47 -56.09
C SER A 19 -42.70 29.49 -55.46
N ASN A 20 -42.28 30.14 -54.35
CA ASN A 20 -42.21 31.62 -54.24
C ASN A 20 -41.48 32.12 -52.97
N ALA A 21 -40.82 33.27 -53.10
CA ALA A 21 -40.22 34.10 -52.02
C ALA A 21 -40.79 35.53 -52.09
N PRO A 22 -40.45 36.46 -51.17
CA PRO A 22 -39.41 37.47 -51.46
C PRO A 22 -38.45 37.73 -50.27
N SER A 23 -37.13 38.01 -50.42
CA SER A 23 -36.42 39.19 -50.97
C SER A 23 -36.38 40.41 -50.03
N ALA A 24 -35.32 41.23 -49.88
CA ALA A 24 -33.89 41.09 -50.24
C ALA A 24 -33.02 42.23 -49.61
N SER A 25 -31.70 41.99 -49.48
CA SER A 25 -30.54 42.92 -49.52
C SER A 25 -30.63 44.42 -49.12
N SER A 26 -29.66 44.92 -48.34
CA SER A 26 -28.56 45.82 -48.82
C SER A 26 -27.74 46.51 -47.70
N THR A 27 -26.66 47.20 -48.08
CA THR A 27 -25.64 47.97 -47.30
C THR A 27 -25.04 49.05 -48.24
N PRO A 28 -24.18 50.04 -47.84
CA PRO A 28 -23.60 50.36 -46.53
C PRO A 28 -23.79 51.85 -46.01
N PRO A 29 -22.83 52.82 -45.96
CA PRO A 29 -22.66 53.79 -44.84
C PRO A 29 -22.72 55.30 -45.32
N PRO A 30 -22.15 56.37 -44.68
CA PRO A 30 -21.44 56.55 -43.38
C PRO A 30 -21.75 57.85 -42.54
N GLY A 31 -21.10 58.01 -41.36
CA GLY A 31 -20.54 59.33 -40.93
C GLY A 31 -20.96 60.00 -39.59
N THR A 32 -20.01 60.13 -38.63
CA THR A 32 -19.76 61.29 -37.68
C THR A 32 -20.87 61.81 -36.72
N THR A 33 -20.66 62.33 -35.48
CA THR A 33 -19.47 62.71 -34.66
C THR A 33 -19.83 62.95 -33.16
N HIS A 34 -18.85 62.82 -32.23
CA HIS A 34 -18.75 63.48 -30.88
C HIS A 34 -19.81 63.16 -29.77
N HIS A 35 -19.58 63.28 -28.44
CA HIS A 35 -18.41 63.68 -27.61
C HIS A 35 -18.52 63.22 -26.11
N LYS A 36 -17.36 62.96 -25.44
CA LYS A 36 -17.07 63.12 -23.97
C LYS A 36 -17.81 62.23 -22.93
N SER A 37 -17.34 61.99 -21.69
CA SER A 37 -15.99 61.86 -21.07
C SER A 37 -16.11 61.51 -19.56
N HIS A 38 -15.15 60.77 -18.95
CA HIS A 38 -14.74 60.66 -17.51
C HIS A 38 -15.78 60.82 -16.35
N SER A 39 -15.75 60.11 -15.22
CA SER A 39 -14.60 59.93 -14.30
C SER A 39 -14.83 58.93 -13.14
N GLN A 40 -13.73 58.32 -12.66
CA GLN A 40 -13.23 58.21 -11.26
C GLN A 40 -14.15 58.05 -10.00
N HIS A 41 -13.75 57.09 -9.15
CA HIS A 41 -13.87 57.02 -7.66
C HIS A 41 -15.30 57.08 -7.03
N ARG A 42 -15.57 56.70 -5.76
CA ARG A 42 -14.74 56.46 -4.56
C ARG A 42 -15.35 55.38 -3.64
N ILE A 43 -14.61 54.99 -2.59
CA ILE A 43 -14.95 53.99 -1.55
C ILE A 43 -16.01 54.49 -0.55
N SER A 44 -16.87 53.59 -0.05
CA SER A 44 -17.47 53.69 1.28
C SER A 44 -17.66 52.32 1.97
N LYS A 45 -17.61 52.36 3.31
CA LYS A 45 -17.93 51.35 4.34
C LYS A 45 -18.48 52.15 5.55
N PRO A 46 -19.06 51.57 6.63
CA PRO A 46 -19.30 50.15 6.96
C PRO A 46 -20.77 49.83 7.34
N SER A 47 -21.10 48.57 7.69
CA SER A 47 -21.87 48.21 8.91
C SER A 47 -22.13 46.69 9.02
N GLY A 48 -22.08 46.14 10.25
CA GLY A 48 -23.15 45.31 10.82
C GLY A 48 -23.48 43.89 10.31
N SER A 49 -23.18 42.91 11.16
CA SER A 49 -23.93 41.65 11.41
C SER A 49 -23.92 40.48 10.39
N ILE A 50 -23.29 39.40 10.87
CA ILE A 50 -23.65 37.96 10.76
C ILE A 50 -24.76 37.57 9.76
N GLY A 51 -24.38 36.76 8.76
CA GLY A 51 -25.30 35.96 7.95
C GLY A 51 -24.56 34.79 7.30
N SER A 52 -25.05 33.55 7.48
CA SER A 52 -24.39 32.33 6.99
C SER A 52 -24.23 32.34 5.48
N ARG A 53 -22.99 32.16 4.98
CA ARG A 53 -22.71 32.10 3.54
C ARG A 53 -22.61 30.65 3.09
N LYS A 54 -23.50 30.30 2.16
CA LYS A 54 -23.72 28.95 1.62
C LYS A 54 -22.42 28.34 1.09
N ALA A 55 -22.26 27.03 1.30
CA ALA A 55 -21.24 26.23 0.64
C ALA A 55 -21.39 26.29 -0.90
N PHE A 56 -20.29 26.08 -1.62
CA PHE A 56 -20.31 25.97 -3.07
C PHE A 56 -21.11 24.74 -3.52
N ALA A 57 -21.72 24.83 -4.71
CA ALA A 57 -22.61 23.80 -5.22
C ALA A 57 -21.89 22.46 -5.45
N ARG A 58 -22.51 21.36 -5.01
CA ARG A 58 -22.06 20.00 -5.33
C ARG A 58 -22.21 19.74 -6.84
N VAL A 59 -21.22 19.10 -7.45
CA VAL A 59 -21.35 18.51 -8.79
C VAL A 59 -22.28 17.30 -8.69
N ALA A 60 -23.54 17.47 -9.08
CA ALA A 60 -24.58 16.46 -8.96
C ALA A 60 -24.59 15.51 -10.16
N SER A 61 -23.56 14.67 -10.29
CA SER A 61 -23.49 13.63 -11.33
C SER A 61 -22.66 12.39 -10.92
N MET A 62 -22.61 12.07 -9.63
CA MET A 62 -22.12 10.76 -9.18
C MET A 62 -23.30 9.80 -9.05
N GLU A 63 -23.17 8.62 -9.66
CA GLU A 63 -24.04 7.48 -9.40
C GLU A 63 -23.96 7.06 -7.91
N PRO A 64 -24.99 6.41 -7.35
CA PRO A 64 -24.97 6.01 -5.95
C PRO A 64 -23.78 5.10 -5.63
N PRO A 65 -23.24 5.16 -4.39
CA PRO A 65 -22.15 4.28 -3.98
C PRO A 65 -22.58 2.81 -4.09
N VAL A 66 -21.62 1.97 -4.51
CA VAL A 66 -21.83 0.55 -4.82
C VAL A 66 -22.54 -0.17 -3.67
N GLN A 67 -23.77 -0.64 -3.92
CA GLN A 67 -24.55 -1.38 -2.93
C GLN A 67 -24.02 -2.81 -2.80
N SER A 68 -23.18 -3.01 -1.78
CA SER A 68 -22.49 -4.25 -1.39
C SER A 68 -21.29 -4.66 -2.26
N PHE A 69 -20.08 -4.45 -1.70
CA PHE A 69 -18.83 -5.09 -2.15
C PHE A 69 -18.80 -6.62 -1.92
N TYR A 70 -19.72 -7.11 -1.08
CA TYR A 70 -19.70 -8.47 -0.52
C TYR A 70 -20.69 -9.44 -1.18
N GLY A 71 -21.25 -9.06 -2.34
CA GLY A 71 -22.05 -9.96 -3.16
C GLY A 71 -21.27 -11.19 -3.67
N ALA A 72 -22.02 -12.18 -4.18
CA ALA A 72 -21.48 -13.34 -4.88
C ALA A 72 -21.15 -13.05 -6.37
N GLU A 73 -21.82 -12.06 -6.96
CA GLU A 73 -21.61 -11.63 -8.35
C GLU A 73 -20.54 -10.53 -8.43
N PRO A 74 -19.69 -10.50 -9.48
CA PRO A 74 -18.78 -9.39 -9.73
C PRO A 74 -19.53 -8.08 -10.00
N ILE A 75 -19.00 -6.97 -9.51
CA ILE A 75 -19.63 -5.64 -9.62
C ILE A 75 -19.30 -5.02 -11.01
N PRO A 76 -20.32 -4.64 -11.81
CA PRO A 76 -20.10 -3.83 -13.01
C PRO A 76 -19.64 -2.43 -12.63
N LEU A 77 -18.59 -1.94 -13.29
CA LEU A 77 -18.04 -0.60 -13.07
C LEU A 77 -18.52 0.37 -14.17
N PRO A 78 -18.32 1.70 -14.03
CA PRO A 78 -18.62 2.65 -15.10
C PRO A 78 -17.90 2.36 -16.42
N ASN A 79 -18.50 2.73 -17.55
CA ASN A 79 -18.02 2.43 -18.92
C ASN A 79 -16.56 2.83 -19.21
N ARG A 80 -15.96 3.72 -18.41
CA ARG A 80 -14.53 4.05 -18.51
C ARG A 80 -13.61 2.83 -18.29
N PHE A 81 -14.02 1.82 -17.54
CA PHE A 81 -13.20 0.62 -17.28
C PHE A 81 -13.15 -0.34 -18.47
N ALA A 82 -14.25 -0.51 -19.21
CA ALA A 82 -14.24 -1.17 -20.51
C ALA A 82 -13.25 -0.48 -21.49
N ASN A 83 -13.23 0.86 -21.50
CA ASN A 83 -12.30 1.65 -22.31
C ASN A 83 -10.86 1.68 -21.76
N ILE A 84 -10.62 1.35 -20.49
CA ILE A 84 -9.27 1.10 -19.94
C ILE A 84 -8.80 -0.27 -20.44
N LYS A 85 -9.59 -1.33 -20.21
CA LYS A 85 -9.31 -2.69 -20.69
C LYS A 85 -9.00 -2.70 -22.19
N ARG A 86 -9.90 -2.18 -23.04
CA ARG A 86 -9.70 -2.14 -24.51
C ARG A 86 -8.39 -1.44 -24.92
N ARG A 87 -7.94 -0.41 -24.20
CA ARG A 87 -6.66 0.30 -24.50
C ARG A 87 -5.42 -0.47 -24.06
N LEU A 88 -5.45 -1.17 -22.93
CA LEU A 88 -4.28 -1.88 -22.39
C LEU A 88 -3.77 -2.98 -23.34
N ILE A 89 -4.71 -3.68 -24.01
CA ILE A 89 -4.43 -4.81 -24.90
C ILE A 89 -4.48 -4.46 -26.40
N GLN A 90 -4.69 -3.19 -26.76
CA GLN A 90 -4.94 -2.78 -28.14
C GLN A 90 -3.76 -3.10 -29.06
N GLY A 91 -3.99 -3.92 -30.10
CA GLY A 91 -2.95 -4.39 -31.01
C GLY A 91 -2.02 -5.45 -30.41
N LYS A 92 -2.34 -5.96 -29.23
CA LYS A 92 -1.60 -6.99 -28.47
C LYS A 92 -2.45 -8.25 -28.22
N GLU A 93 -3.66 -8.32 -28.77
CA GLU A 93 -4.71 -9.28 -28.40
C GLU A 93 -4.24 -10.74 -28.52
N GLN A 94 -3.56 -11.08 -29.62
CA GLN A 94 -2.99 -12.41 -29.86
C GLN A 94 -1.87 -12.78 -28.86
N ALA A 95 -1.04 -11.80 -28.49
CA ALA A 95 0.02 -12.00 -27.49
C ALA A 95 -0.58 -12.21 -26.09
N ILE A 96 -1.64 -11.47 -25.76
CA ILE A 96 -2.39 -11.62 -24.51
C ILE A 96 -3.06 -13.00 -24.43
N GLU A 97 -3.77 -13.46 -25.46
CA GLU A 97 -4.37 -14.82 -25.49
C GLU A 97 -3.30 -15.92 -25.38
N ALA A 98 -2.21 -15.81 -26.15
CA ALA A 98 -1.10 -16.75 -26.04
C ALA A 98 -0.45 -16.75 -24.64
N SER A 99 -0.32 -15.59 -24.00
CA SER A 99 0.25 -15.46 -22.66
C SER A 99 -0.63 -16.05 -21.56
N TRP A 100 -1.95 -15.90 -21.69
CA TRP A 100 -2.94 -16.49 -20.78
C TRP A 100 -2.85 -18.02 -20.80
N ARG A 101 -2.75 -18.63 -21.99
CA ARG A 101 -2.55 -20.09 -22.12
C ARG A 101 -1.27 -20.58 -21.42
N ARG A 102 -0.15 -19.86 -21.57
CA ARG A 102 1.10 -20.16 -20.85
C ARG A 102 0.95 -19.97 -19.33
N LEU A 103 0.23 -18.93 -18.91
CA LEU A 103 0.00 -18.60 -17.50
C LEU A 103 -0.88 -19.64 -16.80
N LEU A 104 -1.96 -20.12 -17.43
CA LEU A 104 -2.82 -21.15 -16.84
C LEU A 104 -2.08 -22.48 -16.65
N ALA A 105 -1.22 -22.87 -17.59
CA ALA A 105 -0.34 -24.02 -17.42
C ALA A 105 0.64 -23.83 -16.25
N ALA A 106 1.32 -22.67 -16.18
CA ALA A 106 2.23 -22.35 -15.09
C ALA A 106 1.53 -22.30 -13.72
N LEU A 107 0.30 -21.80 -13.65
CA LEU A 107 -0.52 -21.80 -12.43
C LEU A 107 -0.90 -23.20 -11.98
N ARG A 108 -1.36 -24.07 -12.89
CA ARG A 108 -1.69 -25.47 -12.54
C ARG A 108 -0.50 -26.16 -11.88
N ASP A 109 0.68 -26.02 -12.48
CA ASP A 109 1.90 -26.68 -12.02
C ASP A 109 2.41 -26.04 -10.70
N GLU A 110 2.27 -24.72 -10.54
CA GLU A 110 2.55 -24.00 -9.29
C GLU A 110 1.61 -24.42 -8.16
N ILE A 111 0.30 -24.49 -8.40
CA ILE A 111 -0.69 -24.86 -7.40
C ILE A 111 -0.46 -26.31 -6.92
N ALA A 112 -0.04 -27.21 -7.81
CA ALA A 112 0.40 -28.55 -7.44
C ALA A 112 1.68 -28.55 -6.57
N HIS A 113 2.69 -27.74 -6.92
CA HIS A 113 3.89 -27.54 -6.08
C HIS A 113 3.52 -27.01 -4.69
N ILE A 114 2.67 -25.99 -4.62
CA ILE A 114 2.18 -25.41 -3.35
C ILE A 114 1.41 -26.45 -2.53
N GLN A 115 0.46 -27.18 -3.12
CA GLN A 115 -0.28 -28.23 -2.42
C GLN A 115 0.64 -29.35 -1.90
N SER A 116 1.72 -29.67 -2.62
CA SER A 116 2.67 -30.73 -2.24
C SER A 116 3.66 -30.35 -1.12
N ARG A 117 3.75 -29.07 -0.75
CA ARG A 117 4.76 -28.55 0.19
C ARG A 117 4.20 -27.71 1.33
N GLY A 118 3.07 -27.04 1.13
CA GLY A 118 2.42 -26.24 2.17
C GLY A 118 3.38 -25.24 2.84
N THR A 119 3.40 -25.26 4.17
CA THR A 119 4.15 -24.34 5.02
C THR A 119 5.67 -24.44 4.84
N ASP A 120 6.21 -25.55 4.31
CA ASP A 120 7.64 -25.68 3.96
C ASP A 120 8.12 -24.66 2.90
N LEU A 121 7.20 -24.01 2.18
CA LEU A 121 7.54 -22.96 1.22
C LEU A 121 7.82 -21.61 1.86
N ILE A 122 7.65 -21.47 3.18
CA ILE A 122 7.79 -20.19 3.89
C ILE A 122 9.16 -20.14 4.58
N PRO A 123 10.18 -19.52 3.96
CA PRO A 123 11.52 -19.49 4.53
C PRO A 123 11.55 -18.79 5.89
N THR A 124 12.36 -19.35 6.77
CA THR A 124 12.61 -18.86 8.14
C THR A 124 14.10 -18.59 8.29
N ILE A 125 14.45 -17.53 9.01
CA ILE A 125 15.82 -17.21 9.44
C ILE A 125 15.80 -16.62 10.85
N ASP A 126 16.80 -16.89 11.66
CA ASP A 126 16.91 -16.29 12.99
C ASP A 126 17.50 -14.86 12.87
N PHE A 127 17.05 -13.93 13.72
CA PHE A 127 17.53 -12.54 13.68
C PHE A 127 19.05 -12.41 13.93
N ALA A 128 19.68 -13.41 14.54
CA ALA A 128 21.14 -13.49 14.69
C ALA A 128 21.87 -13.70 13.36
N ASP A 129 21.25 -14.40 12.39
CA ASP A 129 21.90 -14.88 11.16
C ASP A 129 21.71 -13.93 9.96
N ILE A 130 21.06 -12.77 10.15
CA ILE A 130 20.77 -11.81 9.07
C ILE A 130 22.02 -11.15 8.46
N ASP A 131 23.19 -11.34 9.07
CA ASP A 131 24.51 -10.94 8.55
C ASP A 131 25.36 -12.12 8.05
N ASP A 132 24.90 -13.38 8.18
CA ASP A 132 25.56 -14.52 7.54
C ASP A 132 25.21 -14.61 6.04
N ALA A 133 26.21 -14.35 5.20
CA ALA A 133 26.02 -14.28 3.75
C ALA A 133 25.54 -15.61 3.13
N ALA A 134 25.86 -16.77 3.72
CA ALA A 134 25.42 -18.06 3.18
C ALA A 134 23.93 -18.29 3.43
N THR A 135 23.50 -18.17 4.69
CA THR A 135 22.11 -18.34 5.13
C THR A 135 21.20 -17.31 4.46
N VAL A 136 21.63 -16.04 4.43
CA VAL A 136 20.91 -14.96 3.73
C VAL A 136 20.77 -15.23 2.23
N THR A 137 21.75 -15.84 1.56
CA THR A 137 21.64 -16.15 0.11
C THR A 137 20.57 -17.20 -0.17
N SER A 138 20.48 -18.26 0.63
CA SER A 138 19.37 -19.23 0.54
C SER A 138 18.02 -18.59 0.86
N PHE A 139 17.96 -17.77 1.91
CA PHE A 139 16.75 -17.08 2.34
C PHE A 139 16.24 -16.09 1.29
N GLU A 140 17.11 -15.25 0.70
CA GLU A 140 16.74 -14.28 -0.35
C GLU A 140 16.10 -15.00 -1.54
N ARG A 141 16.70 -16.10 -2.02
CA ARG A 141 16.19 -16.88 -3.14
C ARG A 141 14.75 -17.34 -2.90
N ASP A 142 14.48 -17.90 -1.72
CA ASP A 142 13.19 -18.51 -1.42
C ASP A 142 12.15 -17.43 -1.06
N LEU A 143 12.53 -16.37 -0.34
CA LEU A 143 11.68 -15.19 -0.14
C LEU A 143 11.29 -14.58 -1.49
N LYS A 144 12.23 -14.45 -2.43
CA LYS A 144 11.94 -13.94 -3.78
C LYS A 144 11.03 -14.85 -4.60
N ARG A 145 11.09 -16.17 -4.36
CA ARG A 145 10.25 -17.15 -5.05
C ARG A 145 8.81 -17.19 -4.52
N TYR A 146 8.63 -17.06 -3.21
CA TYR A 146 7.36 -17.33 -2.50
C TYR A 146 6.68 -16.08 -1.94
N GLY A 147 7.37 -14.94 -1.84
CA GLY A 147 6.78 -13.64 -1.46
C GLY A 147 6.46 -13.47 0.03
N VAL A 148 6.90 -14.38 0.89
CA VAL A 148 6.62 -14.39 2.34
C VAL A 148 7.81 -14.99 3.09
N ALA A 149 8.06 -14.53 4.31
CA ALA A 149 9.05 -15.12 5.22
C ALA A 149 8.77 -14.82 6.70
N VAL A 150 9.43 -15.57 7.59
CA VAL A 150 9.48 -15.30 9.03
C VAL A 150 10.93 -15.01 9.45
N VAL A 151 11.15 -13.95 10.22
CA VAL A 151 12.41 -13.70 10.92
C VAL A 151 12.18 -13.93 12.42
N ARG A 152 12.89 -14.90 13.01
CA ARG A 152 12.68 -15.31 14.40
C ARG A 152 13.41 -14.43 15.39
N GLY A 153 12.82 -14.21 16.56
CA GLY A 153 13.51 -13.58 17.70
C GLY A 153 14.04 -12.16 17.44
N VAL A 154 13.37 -11.37 16.59
CA VAL A 154 13.69 -9.96 16.34
C VAL A 154 13.59 -9.13 17.63
N VAL A 155 12.73 -9.54 18.54
CA VAL A 155 12.58 -8.98 19.89
C VAL A 155 12.63 -10.11 20.92
N SER A 156 13.16 -9.85 22.11
CA SER A 156 13.18 -10.84 23.19
C SER A 156 11.81 -11.03 23.84
N GLN A 157 11.53 -12.24 24.31
CA GLN A 157 10.25 -12.60 24.97
C GLN A 157 9.94 -11.68 26.17
N THR A 158 10.93 -11.35 27.00
CA THR A 158 10.77 -10.41 28.12
C THR A 158 10.34 -9.01 27.68
N GLN A 159 10.78 -8.56 26.50
CA GLN A 159 10.38 -7.26 25.94
C GLN A 159 8.96 -7.32 25.35
N THR A 160 8.55 -8.45 24.76
CA THR A 160 7.17 -8.61 24.29
C THR A 160 6.18 -8.82 25.44
N GLU A 161 6.53 -9.55 26.50
CA GLU A 161 5.77 -9.62 27.76
C GLU A 161 5.52 -8.22 28.35
N THR A 162 6.57 -7.39 28.40
CA THR A 162 6.50 -6.00 28.83
C THR A 162 5.52 -5.20 27.96
N TRP A 163 5.55 -5.38 26.64
CA TRP A 163 4.62 -4.72 25.72
C TRP A 163 3.18 -5.24 25.83
N ILE A 164 2.96 -6.56 26.01
CA ILE A 164 1.63 -7.12 26.30
C ILE A 164 1.05 -6.47 27.56
N LYS A 165 1.84 -6.37 28.64
CA LYS A 165 1.41 -5.71 29.87
C LYS A 165 1.07 -4.24 29.63
N GLN A 166 1.94 -3.48 28.96
CA GLN A 166 1.71 -2.07 28.66
C GLN A 166 0.47 -1.85 27.78
N THR A 167 0.22 -2.69 26.78
CA THR A 167 -0.99 -2.64 25.95
C THR A 167 -2.24 -2.94 26.78
N ARG A 168 -2.23 -4.00 27.60
CA ARG A 168 -3.35 -4.33 28.51
C ARG A 168 -3.61 -3.19 29.50
N ASP A 169 -2.59 -2.67 30.18
CA ASP A 169 -2.69 -1.54 31.12
C ASP A 169 -3.25 -0.27 30.43
N TYR A 170 -2.81 0.04 29.20
CA TYR A 170 -3.26 1.21 28.43
C TYR A 170 -4.72 1.07 27.98
N ILE A 171 -5.13 -0.11 27.50
CA ILE A 171 -6.52 -0.41 27.14
C ILE A 171 -7.42 -0.35 28.39
N THR A 172 -7.00 -0.95 29.50
CA THR A 172 -7.76 -0.95 30.75
C THR A 172 -7.95 0.46 31.32
N ARG A 173 -6.93 1.33 31.23
CA ARG A 173 -6.99 2.71 31.72
C ARG A 173 -7.85 3.62 30.83
N ASN A 174 -7.77 3.46 29.51
CA ASN A 174 -8.42 4.34 28.54
C ASN A 174 -9.75 3.78 28.01
N ARG A 175 -10.24 2.67 28.58
CA ARG A 175 -11.46 1.93 28.22
C ARG A 175 -12.67 2.76 27.78
N ASP A 176 -12.95 3.87 28.47
CA ASP A 176 -14.15 4.69 28.24
C ASP A 176 -13.95 5.76 27.14
N HIS A 177 -12.77 5.79 26.52
CA HIS A 177 -12.43 6.58 25.33
C HIS A 177 -12.24 5.71 24.07
N ILE A 178 -11.97 4.41 24.26
CA ILE A 178 -11.79 3.43 23.19
C ILE A 178 -13.16 3.11 22.58
N LYS A 179 -13.28 3.25 21.25
CA LYS A 179 -14.49 2.83 20.54
C LYS A 179 -14.57 1.31 20.42
N PRO A 180 -15.78 0.71 20.45
CA PRO A 180 -15.96 -0.70 20.13
C PRO A 180 -15.41 -1.03 18.74
N THR A 181 -14.80 -2.21 18.63
CA THR A 181 -14.38 -2.79 17.35
C THR A 181 -15.58 -3.08 16.45
N ILE A 182 -15.40 -3.05 15.13
CA ILE A 182 -16.49 -3.33 14.19
C ILE A 182 -16.94 -4.80 14.30
N PRO A 183 -18.27 -5.11 14.29
CA PRO A 183 -18.76 -6.48 14.46
C PRO A 183 -18.26 -7.50 13.43
N GLN A 184 -17.79 -7.03 12.27
CA GLN A 184 -17.20 -7.83 11.20
C GLN A 184 -15.77 -8.30 11.53
N ASP A 185 -15.02 -7.51 12.29
CA ASP A 185 -13.69 -7.87 12.78
C ASP A 185 -13.53 -7.41 14.24
N PRO A 186 -14.14 -8.12 15.19
CA PRO A 186 -14.15 -7.72 16.60
C PRO A 186 -12.76 -7.80 17.25
N THR A 187 -11.75 -8.30 16.54
CA THR A 187 -10.39 -8.57 17.04
C THR A 187 -9.38 -7.51 16.61
N CYS A 188 -9.72 -6.66 15.62
CA CYS A 188 -8.87 -5.59 15.13
C CYS A 188 -9.22 -4.26 15.82
N PHE A 189 -8.26 -3.70 16.55
CA PHE A 189 -8.44 -2.48 17.36
C PHE A 189 -7.94 -1.26 16.61
N ASP A 190 -8.80 -0.24 16.48
CA ASP A 190 -8.48 1.05 15.86
C ASP A 190 -7.69 1.98 16.83
N LEU A 191 -6.60 1.44 17.40
CA LEU A 191 -5.58 2.14 18.18
C LEU A 191 -4.27 2.16 17.41
N PHE A 192 -3.53 3.25 17.51
CA PHE A 192 -2.35 3.55 16.69
C PHE A 192 -1.14 3.92 17.54
N TRP A 193 -1.33 4.46 18.75
CA TRP A 193 -0.30 5.11 19.56
C TRP A 193 -0.14 4.50 20.95
N THR A 194 -0.49 3.22 21.12
CA THR A 194 -0.18 2.49 22.37
C THR A 194 1.33 2.51 22.65
N PRO A 195 1.76 2.42 23.93
CA PRO A 195 3.18 2.34 24.28
C PRO A 195 3.96 1.27 23.50
N ALA A 196 3.35 0.09 23.32
CA ALA A 196 3.90 -0.99 22.52
C ALA A 196 4.08 -0.61 21.04
N GLN A 197 3.04 -0.11 20.36
CA GLN A 197 3.13 0.28 18.94
C GLN A 197 4.19 1.36 18.69
N CYS A 198 4.26 2.36 19.57
CA CYS A 198 5.26 3.42 19.52
C CYS A 198 6.68 2.88 19.75
N ALA A 199 6.87 2.00 20.73
CA ALA A 199 8.16 1.36 21.00
C ALA A 199 8.59 0.45 19.83
N ILE A 200 7.71 -0.41 19.32
CA ILE A 200 7.97 -1.33 18.19
C ILE A 200 8.45 -0.57 16.96
N ARG A 201 7.75 0.51 16.57
CA ARG A 201 8.13 1.35 15.41
C ARG A 201 9.43 2.14 15.61
N ALA A 202 9.93 2.25 16.84
CA ALA A 202 11.21 2.87 17.18
C ALA A 202 12.33 1.85 17.46
N HIS A 203 12.00 0.57 17.65
CA HIS A 203 12.89 -0.43 18.24
C HIS A 203 14.10 -0.73 17.33
N PRO A 204 15.34 -0.69 17.84
CA PRO A 204 16.55 -0.88 17.03
C PRO A 204 16.55 -2.16 16.18
N SER A 205 16.11 -3.29 16.73
CA SER A 205 16.04 -4.57 15.99
C SER A 205 14.95 -4.59 14.92
N VAL A 206 13.81 -3.93 15.15
CA VAL A 206 12.71 -3.83 14.18
C VAL A 206 13.15 -2.97 12.99
N LEU A 207 13.74 -1.81 13.28
CA LEU A 207 14.33 -0.96 12.24
C LEU A 207 15.51 -1.65 11.52
N ARG A 208 16.26 -2.53 12.20
CA ARG A 208 17.35 -3.33 11.59
C ARG A 208 16.82 -4.40 10.63
N VAL A 209 15.80 -5.17 11.00
CA VAL A 209 15.22 -6.20 10.11
C VAL A 209 14.46 -5.58 8.94
N GLN A 210 13.74 -4.46 9.15
CA GLN A 210 13.10 -3.72 8.06
C GLN A 210 14.11 -3.15 7.08
N GLN A 211 15.17 -2.50 7.56
CA GLN A 211 16.26 -2.01 6.72
C GLN A 211 16.90 -3.15 5.91
N TRP A 212 17.10 -4.31 6.54
CA TRP A 212 17.67 -5.50 5.91
C TRP A 212 16.76 -6.08 4.82
N SER A 213 15.48 -6.34 5.12
CA SER A 213 14.57 -6.98 4.15
C SER A 213 14.33 -6.10 2.92
N MET A 214 14.30 -4.77 3.08
CA MET A 214 14.20 -3.85 1.96
C MET A 214 15.42 -3.88 1.02
N THR A 215 16.60 -4.34 1.45
CA THR A 215 17.75 -4.49 0.53
C THR A 215 17.52 -5.53 -0.56
N PHE A 216 16.60 -6.49 -0.35
CA PHE A 216 16.24 -7.47 -1.38
C PHE A 216 15.54 -6.85 -2.60
N TRP A 217 15.04 -5.61 -2.50
CA TRP A 217 14.48 -4.83 -3.61
C TRP A 217 15.52 -4.01 -4.38
N GLU A 218 16.81 -4.05 -4.00
CA GLU A 218 17.85 -3.29 -4.69
C GLU A 218 18.23 -3.94 -6.03
N THR A 219 17.81 -3.30 -7.12
CA THR A 219 18.16 -3.72 -8.48
C THR A 219 19.67 -3.61 -8.72
N LYS A 220 20.27 -4.68 -9.25
CA LYS A 220 21.72 -4.78 -9.50
C LYS A 220 22.06 -4.10 -10.85
N GLY A 221 22.01 -2.77 -10.91
CA GLY A 221 22.23 -2.03 -12.15
C GLY A 221 22.42 -0.52 -11.99
N ILE A 222 22.46 0.18 -13.13
CA ILE A 222 22.64 1.64 -13.25
C ILE A 222 21.41 2.41 -12.72
N ASP A 223 20.23 1.78 -12.69
CA ASP A 223 18.99 2.39 -12.19
C ASP A 223 19.01 2.74 -10.70
N ALA A 224 19.99 2.29 -9.92
CA ALA A 224 20.12 2.63 -8.50
C ALA A 224 20.26 4.14 -8.22
N ASP A 225 20.85 4.91 -9.15
CA ASP A 225 20.90 6.38 -9.07
C ASP A 225 19.59 7.03 -9.55
N VAL A 226 18.84 6.36 -10.45
CA VAL A 226 17.60 6.86 -11.07
C VAL A 226 16.37 6.60 -10.18
N SER A 227 16.37 5.50 -9.43
CA SER A 227 15.21 4.93 -8.74
C SER A 227 14.60 5.84 -7.66
N ARG A 228 15.37 6.74 -7.04
CA ARG A 228 14.89 7.63 -5.95
C ARG A 228 14.17 6.87 -4.81
N ILE A 229 14.75 5.74 -4.42
CA ILE A 229 14.40 4.98 -3.21
C ILE A 229 15.61 4.99 -2.29
N ALA A 230 15.37 5.12 -0.99
CA ALA A 230 16.37 4.78 0.02
C ALA A 230 15.86 3.61 0.89
N THR A 231 16.16 2.39 0.45
CA THR A 231 15.96 1.11 1.18
C THR A 231 16.61 1.14 2.56
N ARG A 232 17.66 1.95 2.71
CA ARG A 232 18.44 2.14 3.94
C ARG A 232 17.71 2.90 5.04
N PHE A 233 16.61 3.59 4.73
CA PHE A 233 15.86 4.41 5.67
C PHE A 233 14.41 3.90 5.80
N PRO A 234 14.16 2.90 6.68
CA PRO A 234 12.80 2.55 7.08
C PRO A 234 12.10 3.76 7.69
N ILE A 235 10.88 4.01 7.23
CA ILE A 235 9.93 4.90 7.91
C ILE A 235 8.84 4.06 8.56
N SER A 236 8.23 4.59 9.62
CA SER A 236 7.13 3.91 10.30
C SER A 236 5.78 4.19 9.62
N TYR A 237 4.88 3.21 9.71
CA TYR A 237 3.49 3.31 9.28
C TYR A 237 2.55 3.07 10.48
N ALA A 238 1.62 3.98 10.69
CA ALA A 238 0.68 3.99 11.81
C ALA A 238 -0.54 3.11 11.50
N ASP A 239 -0.32 1.81 11.59
CA ASP A 239 -1.36 0.78 11.53
C ASP A 239 -1.82 0.34 12.93
N ARG A 240 -2.85 -0.49 12.93
CA ARG A 240 -3.63 -0.97 14.07
C ARG A 240 -2.92 -2.10 14.85
N LEU A 241 -3.66 -2.79 15.71
CA LEU A 241 -3.26 -4.07 16.30
C LEU A 241 -4.43 -5.07 16.29
N ARG A 242 -4.11 -6.36 16.28
CA ARG A 242 -5.10 -7.46 16.41
C ARG A 242 -4.89 -8.20 17.73
N ILE A 243 -5.97 -8.41 18.47
CA ILE A 243 -5.99 -9.08 19.78
C ILE A 243 -7.06 -10.18 19.75
N HIS A 244 -6.64 -11.44 19.96
CA HIS A 244 -7.52 -12.61 20.14
C HIS A 244 -7.55 -13.06 21.61
N ASP A 245 -7.54 -12.10 22.56
CA ASP A 245 -7.59 -12.35 24.00
C ASP A 245 -8.88 -11.77 24.61
N GLY A 246 -9.87 -12.64 24.87
CA GLY A 246 -11.12 -12.27 25.51
C GLY A 246 -10.98 -11.72 26.93
N THR A 247 -9.83 -11.94 27.61
CA THR A 247 -9.58 -11.38 28.94
C THR A 247 -9.17 -9.90 28.88
N ILE A 248 -8.55 -9.44 27.78
CA ILE A 248 -8.25 -8.01 27.56
C ILE A 248 -9.53 -7.20 27.33
N MET A 249 -10.54 -7.81 26.73
CA MET A 249 -11.85 -7.18 26.49
C MET A 249 -12.69 -6.98 27.78
N GLY A 250 -12.35 -7.69 28.86
CA GLY A 250 -13.17 -7.75 30.08
C GLY A 250 -14.36 -8.71 29.96
N SER A 251 -14.82 -9.24 31.10
CA SER A 251 -15.74 -10.38 31.21
C SER A 251 -17.13 -10.23 30.56
N ASN A 252 -17.49 -9.06 30.07
CA ASN A 252 -18.81 -8.76 29.51
C ASN A 252 -18.78 -8.61 27.98
N ALA A 253 -17.61 -8.70 27.35
CA ALA A 253 -17.47 -8.71 25.90
C ALA A 253 -17.72 -10.12 25.36
N THR A 254 -18.97 -10.44 25.09
CA THR A 254 -19.33 -11.64 24.34
C THR A 254 -18.72 -11.54 22.95
N LEU A 255 -17.69 -12.34 22.66
CA LEU A 255 -17.18 -12.49 21.29
C LEU A 255 -18.36 -12.93 20.39
N PRO A 256 -18.71 -12.17 19.34
CA PRO A 256 -19.70 -12.63 18.38
C PRO A 256 -19.23 -13.94 17.74
N GLN A 257 -20.15 -14.88 17.49
CA GLN A 257 -19.86 -16.00 16.58
C GLN A 257 -19.75 -15.44 15.16
N VAL A 258 -18.52 -15.09 14.76
CA VAL A 258 -18.23 -14.59 13.41
C VAL A 258 -18.05 -15.77 12.46
N ASN A 259 -18.98 -15.92 11.52
CA ASN A 259 -18.83 -16.84 10.38
C ASN A 259 -18.38 -16.05 9.14
N GLY A 260 -17.08 -15.77 9.03
CA GLY A 260 -16.53 -14.98 7.92
C GLY A 260 -15.02 -14.75 8.00
N ASN A 261 -14.43 -14.22 6.93
CA ASN A 261 -13.01 -13.87 6.85
C ASN A 261 -12.85 -12.34 6.88
N SER A 262 -12.06 -11.83 7.84
CA SER A 262 -11.77 -10.39 8.01
C SER A 262 -13.00 -9.48 8.15
N ALA A 263 -12.78 -8.16 8.19
CA ALA A 263 -13.79 -7.10 8.32
C ALA A 263 -14.85 -7.02 7.21
N ALA A 264 -14.89 -8.00 6.31
CA ALA A 264 -15.68 -8.04 5.09
C ALA A 264 -17.02 -8.79 5.25
N ASP A 265 -16.97 -10.00 5.80
CA ASP A 265 -17.91 -11.05 5.39
C ASP A 265 -19.22 -11.17 6.20
N SER A 266 -19.30 -10.61 7.41
CA SER A 266 -20.38 -10.91 8.38
C SER A 266 -21.78 -10.35 8.05
N LEU A 267 -22.08 -10.02 6.80
CA LEU A 267 -23.38 -9.48 6.35
C LEU A 267 -24.35 -10.53 5.78
N THR A 268 -23.90 -11.74 5.39
CA THR A 268 -24.79 -12.83 4.97
C THR A 268 -24.29 -14.21 5.42
N ALA A 269 -25.19 -15.02 6.00
CA ALA A 269 -24.88 -16.39 6.40
C ALA A 269 -24.54 -17.33 5.22
N SER A 270 -24.79 -16.92 3.97
CA SER A 270 -24.38 -17.62 2.76
C SER A 270 -22.93 -17.36 2.33
N ALA A 271 -22.28 -16.29 2.81
CA ALA A 271 -20.89 -15.99 2.48
C ALA A 271 -19.91 -17.01 3.10
N ALA A 272 -20.28 -17.58 4.26
CA ALA A 272 -19.47 -18.47 5.09
C ALA A 272 -18.97 -19.77 4.40
N SER A 273 -19.40 -20.06 3.17
CA SER A 273 -18.93 -21.21 2.39
C SER A 273 -17.79 -20.88 1.39
N THR A 274 -17.64 -19.61 0.97
CA THR A 274 -16.67 -19.21 -0.06
C THR A 274 -15.39 -18.67 0.58
N LEU A 275 -14.23 -19.26 0.24
CA LEU A 275 -12.95 -18.80 0.75
C LEU A 275 -12.51 -17.51 0.02
N ILE A 276 -12.01 -16.55 0.79
CA ILE A 276 -11.67 -15.21 0.31
C ILE A 276 -10.25 -14.85 0.72
N ALA A 277 -9.51 -14.25 -0.20
CA ALA A 277 -8.21 -13.63 0.02
C ALA A 277 -8.24 -12.19 -0.51
N GLN A 278 -7.20 -11.40 -0.20
CA GLN A 278 -7.06 -10.04 -0.67
C GLN A 278 -5.62 -9.67 -1.02
N VAL A 279 -5.46 -8.61 -1.81
CA VAL A 279 -4.20 -7.91 -2.05
C VAL A 279 -4.43 -6.41 -1.84
N ASP A 280 -3.56 -5.76 -1.07
CA ASP A 280 -3.71 -4.34 -0.73
C ASP A 280 -2.94 -3.43 -1.72
N ASN A 281 -2.68 -2.19 -1.29
CA ASN A 281 -1.88 -1.19 -2.00
C ASN A 281 -2.53 -0.83 -3.35
N GLY A 282 -3.81 -0.51 -3.30
CA GLY A 282 -4.68 -0.27 -4.45
C GLY A 282 -5.47 -1.51 -4.89
N SER A 283 -6.33 -1.28 -5.86
CA SER A 283 -7.31 -2.20 -6.44
C SER A 283 -7.38 -1.89 -7.94
N LEU A 284 -8.27 -0.98 -8.36
CA LEU A 284 -8.44 -0.56 -9.75
C LEU A 284 -7.24 0.21 -10.31
N GLU A 285 -6.47 0.84 -9.42
CA GLU A 285 -5.21 1.51 -9.70
C GLU A 285 -4.24 0.64 -10.50
N ARG A 286 -4.34 -0.70 -10.39
CA ARG A 286 -3.50 -1.66 -11.13
C ARG A 286 -3.69 -1.60 -12.65
N TRP A 287 -4.88 -1.23 -13.12
CA TRP A 287 -5.21 -1.09 -14.55
C TRP A 287 -5.24 0.37 -15.00
N GLU A 288 -5.22 1.34 -14.09
CA GLU A 288 -5.40 2.76 -14.42
C GLU A 288 -4.08 3.46 -14.79
N PRO A 289 -4.10 4.34 -15.83
CA PRO A 289 -2.91 5.06 -16.28
C PRO A 289 -2.37 6.05 -15.25
N ASP A 290 -3.23 6.58 -14.37
CA ASP A 290 -2.86 7.51 -13.30
C ASP A 290 -2.43 6.78 -12.00
N GLY A 291 -2.69 5.46 -11.93
CA GLY A 291 -2.29 4.56 -10.84
C GLY A 291 -0.96 3.87 -11.14
N TYR A 292 -0.94 2.54 -11.15
CA TYR A 292 0.25 1.75 -11.48
C TYR A 292 0.71 1.91 -12.94
N GLY A 293 -0.20 2.24 -13.85
CA GLY A 293 0.15 2.53 -15.25
C GLY A 293 1.14 3.71 -15.39
N ARG A 294 1.16 4.63 -14.42
CA ARG A 294 2.07 5.78 -14.38
C ARG A 294 3.54 5.39 -14.19
N GLY A 295 3.79 4.28 -13.51
CA GLY A 295 5.11 3.69 -13.32
C GLY A 295 5.42 2.54 -14.28
N GLY A 296 4.42 2.06 -15.04
CA GLY A 296 4.59 0.91 -15.94
C GLY A 296 4.82 -0.44 -15.22
N ALA A 297 4.54 -0.53 -13.92
CA ALA A 297 4.87 -1.69 -13.06
C ALA A 297 4.42 -3.06 -13.60
N TYR A 298 3.33 -3.07 -14.37
CA TYR A 298 2.72 -4.27 -14.94
C TYR A 298 2.73 -4.30 -16.47
N GLU A 299 3.46 -3.40 -17.15
CA GLU A 299 3.45 -3.30 -18.63
C GLU A 299 3.88 -4.60 -19.29
N ALA A 300 4.84 -5.35 -18.72
CA ALA A 300 5.22 -6.68 -19.23
C ALA A 300 4.02 -7.65 -19.26
N VAL A 301 3.17 -7.66 -18.22
CA VAL A 301 1.94 -8.47 -18.20
C VAL A 301 0.97 -7.97 -19.28
N PHE A 302 0.76 -6.65 -19.38
CA PHE A 302 -0.08 -6.04 -20.41
C PHE A 302 0.53 -6.03 -21.82
N ARG A 303 1.70 -6.63 -22.06
CA ARG A 303 2.22 -6.96 -23.40
C ARG A 303 1.99 -8.43 -23.80
N GLY A 304 1.64 -9.30 -22.85
CA GLY A 304 1.67 -10.75 -23.03
C GLY A 304 3.03 -11.39 -22.69
N ASP A 305 3.89 -10.65 -21.99
CA ASP A 305 5.26 -11.00 -21.59
C ASP A 305 5.36 -11.18 -20.05
N TRP A 306 4.38 -11.81 -19.40
CA TRP A 306 4.35 -11.91 -17.93
C TRP A 306 5.57 -12.65 -17.35
N GLU A 307 6.25 -13.48 -18.15
CA GLU A 307 7.52 -14.10 -17.81
C GLU A 307 8.62 -13.07 -17.50
N PHE A 308 8.54 -11.86 -18.09
CA PHE A 308 9.45 -10.74 -17.86
C PHE A 308 8.99 -9.75 -16.78
N PHE A 309 7.81 -9.94 -16.18
CA PHE A 309 7.42 -9.17 -14.99
C PHE A 309 8.26 -9.62 -13.78
N ASP A 310 9.07 -8.72 -13.22
CA ASP A 310 9.71 -8.93 -11.92
C ASP A 310 8.90 -8.21 -10.84
N PRO A 311 8.24 -8.92 -9.90
CA PRO A 311 7.53 -8.26 -8.81
C PRO A 311 8.47 -7.47 -7.88
N TRP A 312 9.77 -7.83 -7.84
CA TRP A 312 10.80 -7.23 -6.98
C TRP A 312 11.48 -6.00 -7.58
N ASP A 313 11.16 -5.60 -8.82
CA ASP A 313 11.54 -4.27 -9.31
C ASP A 313 10.65 -3.20 -8.64
N PRO A 314 11.22 -2.28 -7.85
CA PRO A 314 10.44 -1.20 -7.25
C PRO A 314 10.29 0.01 -8.19
N SER A 315 10.94 0.02 -9.36
CA SER A 315 10.98 1.17 -10.28
C SER A 315 9.59 1.58 -10.77
N GLY A 316 8.71 0.61 -10.97
CA GLY A 316 7.30 0.86 -11.28
C GLY A 316 6.43 1.38 -10.12
N ARG A 317 6.96 1.43 -8.88
CA ARG A 317 6.18 1.64 -7.64
C ARG A 317 6.47 2.95 -6.89
N ILE A 318 7.49 3.73 -7.29
CA ILE A 318 7.88 4.98 -6.57
C ILE A 318 6.89 6.13 -6.79
N ASN A 319 6.50 6.35 -8.04
CA ASN A 319 5.85 7.59 -8.51
C ASN A 319 4.36 7.40 -8.86
N ILE A 320 3.76 6.30 -8.39
CA ILE A 320 2.37 5.93 -8.62
C ILE A 320 1.48 6.45 -7.50
N THR A 321 0.19 6.59 -7.79
CA THR A 321 -0.84 6.79 -6.76
C THR A 321 -1.50 5.44 -6.48
N GLN A 322 -1.34 4.90 -5.27
CA GLN A 322 -1.89 3.58 -4.89
C GLN A 322 -3.32 3.65 -4.33
N ASP A 323 -3.82 4.85 -4.03
CA ASP A 323 -5.22 5.12 -3.72
C ASP A 323 -5.69 6.34 -4.54
N LEU A 324 -6.37 6.08 -5.65
CA LEU A 324 -6.98 7.12 -6.51
C LEU A 324 -8.35 7.58 -6.00
N TYR A 325 -8.89 6.94 -4.95
CA TYR A 325 -10.29 7.08 -4.53
C TYR A 325 -10.47 7.62 -3.11
N ASN A 326 -9.38 7.81 -2.35
CA ASN A 326 -9.39 8.17 -0.94
C ASN A 326 -10.17 7.12 -0.11
N GLY A 327 -9.82 5.85 -0.28
CA GLY A 327 -10.46 4.70 0.34
C GLY A 327 -10.25 4.64 1.86
N ALA A 328 -11.31 4.34 2.61
CA ALA A 328 -11.26 4.29 4.07
C ALA A 328 -10.38 3.11 4.54
N GLY A 329 -9.20 3.39 5.11
CA GLY A 329 -8.23 2.37 5.50
C GLY A 329 -7.44 1.77 4.33
N VAL A 330 -7.50 2.37 3.13
CA VAL A 330 -6.66 1.98 1.99
C VAL A 330 -5.29 2.64 2.11
N CYS A 331 -4.22 1.87 1.92
CA CYS A 331 -2.87 2.39 2.11
C CYS A 331 -2.45 3.37 1.00
N SER A 332 -2.06 4.59 1.40
CA SER A 332 -1.63 5.66 0.50
C SER A 332 -0.10 5.75 0.29
N ILE A 333 0.66 4.74 0.76
CA ILE A 333 2.13 4.68 0.62
C ILE A 333 2.65 3.36 0.05
N PHE A 334 3.83 3.44 -0.58
CA PHE A 334 4.54 2.25 -1.02
C PHE A 334 5.15 1.52 0.18
N ARG A 335 4.43 0.51 0.67
CA ARG A 335 4.93 -0.54 1.56
C ARG A 335 5.66 -1.57 0.68
N MET A 336 6.96 -1.81 0.91
CA MET A 336 7.70 -2.87 0.21
C MET A 336 7.24 -4.24 0.72
N PHE A 337 7.19 -4.38 2.03
CA PHE A 337 6.56 -5.52 2.68
C PHE A 337 5.43 -5.04 3.58
N GLN A 338 4.33 -5.78 3.57
CA GLN A 338 3.48 -5.85 4.76
C GLN A 338 4.21 -6.65 5.85
N GLY A 339 3.85 -6.45 7.11
CA GLY A 339 4.46 -7.22 8.17
C GLY A 339 3.75 -7.12 9.51
N ILE A 340 3.98 -8.13 10.34
CA ILE A 340 3.39 -8.28 11.67
C ILE A 340 4.51 -8.71 12.63
N LEU A 341 4.61 -8.03 13.78
CA LEU A 341 5.36 -8.53 14.92
C LEU A 341 4.41 -9.30 15.84
N ALA A 342 4.73 -10.55 16.15
CA ALA A 342 4.01 -11.35 17.14
C ALA A 342 4.52 -11.02 18.55
N LEU A 343 3.63 -10.63 19.47
CA LEU A 343 4.01 -10.43 20.87
C LEU A 343 3.86 -11.69 21.72
N THR A 344 3.07 -12.65 21.24
CA THR A 344 2.63 -13.88 21.88
C THR A 344 3.06 -15.09 21.06
N SER A 345 3.58 -16.14 21.70
CA SER A 345 3.78 -17.44 21.03
C SER A 345 2.45 -18.15 20.80
N GLY A 346 2.35 -18.89 19.70
CA GLY A 346 1.19 -19.74 19.39
C GLY A 346 1.09 -20.09 17.91
N GLU A 347 0.10 -20.91 17.58
CA GLU A 347 -0.37 -20.97 16.19
C GLU A 347 -0.93 -19.60 15.80
N PRO A 348 -0.54 -19.02 14.64
CA PRO A 348 -0.95 -17.70 14.20
C PRO A 348 -2.38 -17.74 13.62
N ALA A 349 -3.32 -18.12 14.48
CA ALA A 349 -4.74 -18.28 14.20
C ALA A 349 -5.25 -17.08 13.39
N SER A 350 -5.39 -17.30 12.08
CA SER A 350 -6.01 -16.47 11.03
C SER A 350 -5.20 -16.40 9.73
N ILE A 351 -3.86 -16.38 9.75
CA ILE A 351 -3.08 -15.88 8.60
C ILE A 351 -2.71 -17.00 7.62
N ARG A 352 -3.28 -16.94 6.41
CA ARG A 352 -2.83 -17.74 5.26
C ARG A 352 -2.39 -16.86 4.09
N VAL A 353 -1.48 -17.38 3.27
CA VAL A 353 -0.87 -16.69 2.11
C VAL A 353 -0.88 -17.62 0.90
N LEU A 354 -0.92 -17.06 -0.31
CA LEU A 354 -0.74 -17.82 -1.56
C LEU A 354 0.70 -17.56 -2.05
N PRO A 355 1.67 -18.50 -1.85
CA PRO A 355 3.10 -18.25 -2.02
C PRO A 355 3.57 -18.22 -3.50
N SER A 356 2.99 -17.34 -4.31
CA SER A 356 3.41 -17.10 -5.70
C SER A 356 3.02 -15.68 -6.18
N PRO A 357 3.67 -14.62 -5.68
CA PRO A 357 3.27 -13.23 -5.99
C PRO A 357 3.30 -12.93 -7.49
N LYS A 358 4.27 -13.48 -8.23
CA LYS A 358 4.41 -13.26 -9.69
C LYS A 358 3.22 -13.82 -10.48
N LEU A 359 2.92 -15.12 -10.33
CA LEU A 359 1.85 -15.76 -11.11
C LEU A 359 0.47 -15.31 -10.65
N VAL A 360 0.27 -15.08 -9.35
CA VAL A 360 -1.01 -14.56 -8.81
C VAL A 360 -1.29 -13.16 -9.33
N MET A 361 -0.30 -12.25 -9.33
CA MET A 361 -0.50 -10.89 -9.82
C MET A 361 -0.68 -10.88 -11.34
N ALA A 362 0.12 -11.63 -12.12
CA ALA A 362 -0.10 -11.79 -13.56
C ALA A 362 -1.50 -12.32 -13.88
N TYR A 363 -1.98 -13.31 -13.11
CA TYR A 363 -3.31 -13.88 -13.27
C TYR A 363 -4.40 -12.88 -12.95
N LEU A 364 -4.28 -12.19 -11.81
CA LEU A 364 -5.21 -11.14 -11.39
C LEU A 364 -5.37 -10.08 -12.48
N LEU A 365 -4.25 -9.58 -13.02
CA LEU A 365 -4.22 -8.52 -14.04
C LEU A 365 -4.88 -8.94 -15.36
N LEU A 366 -4.68 -10.20 -15.79
CA LEU A 366 -5.23 -10.73 -17.04
C LEU A 366 -6.66 -11.30 -16.90
N ARG A 367 -7.04 -11.80 -15.73
CA ARG A 367 -8.37 -12.42 -15.47
C ARG A 367 -9.58 -11.58 -15.92
N PRO A 368 -9.62 -10.24 -15.79
CA PRO A 368 -10.71 -9.40 -16.31
C PRO A 368 -10.94 -9.47 -17.83
N PHE A 369 -9.96 -9.92 -18.61
CA PHE A 369 -10.03 -9.92 -20.07
C PHE A 369 -10.63 -11.19 -20.67
N PHE A 370 -10.82 -12.25 -19.87
CA PHE A 370 -11.22 -13.58 -20.34
C PHE A 370 -12.54 -14.04 -19.73
N SER A 371 -13.32 -14.78 -20.52
CA SER A 371 -14.54 -15.47 -20.09
C SER A 371 -14.43 -16.98 -20.34
N SER A 372 -15.11 -17.78 -19.51
CA SER A 372 -15.23 -19.23 -19.71
C SER A 372 -16.34 -19.56 -20.73
N LYS A 373 -16.12 -20.59 -21.54
CA LYS A 373 -17.07 -21.07 -22.56
C LYS A 373 -18.16 -21.94 -21.94
N THR A 374 -17.82 -22.68 -20.89
CA THR A 374 -18.76 -23.41 -20.03
C THR A 374 -19.03 -22.65 -18.72
N LYS A 375 -20.00 -23.16 -17.94
CA LYS A 375 -20.26 -22.71 -16.55
C LYS A 375 -19.37 -23.48 -15.57
N PRO A 376 -19.09 -22.93 -14.37
CA PRO A 376 -18.43 -23.67 -13.29
C PRO A 376 -19.18 -24.97 -12.93
N PRO A 377 -18.47 -26.01 -12.43
CA PRO A 377 -19.09 -27.22 -11.90
C PRO A 377 -20.11 -26.94 -10.79
N ALA A 378 -21.18 -27.73 -10.75
CA ALA A 378 -22.23 -27.64 -9.74
C ALA A 378 -22.05 -28.68 -8.60
N SER A 379 -21.00 -29.50 -8.68
CA SER A 379 -20.73 -30.66 -7.83
C SER A 379 -20.04 -30.32 -6.49
N GLY A 380 -19.69 -29.06 -6.25
CA GLY A 380 -18.87 -28.60 -5.12
C GLY A 380 -17.59 -27.93 -5.61
N TYR A 381 -16.65 -27.67 -4.70
CA TYR A 381 -15.28 -27.23 -5.03
C TYR A 381 -14.33 -28.43 -5.04
N ASP A 382 -13.19 -28.32 -5.74
CA ASP A 382 -12.15 -29.35 -5.73
C ASP A 382 -11.25 -29.22 -4.49
N GLU A 383 -11.64 -29.85 -3.38
CA GLU A 383 -10.93 -29.80 -2.10
C GLU A 383 -10.23 -31.13 -1.75
N GLU A 384 -9.63 -31.18 -0.56
CA GLU A 384 -8.89 -32.35 -0.07
C GLU A 384 -9.87 -33.49 0.25
N GLY A 385 -9.86 -34.54 -0.57
CA GLY A 385 -10.80 -35.67 -0.47
C GLY A 385 -12.00 -35.63 -1.42
N SER A 386 -12.10 -34.63 -2.32
CA SER A 386 -13.08 -34.65 -3.42
C SER A 386 -12.93 -35.91 -4.29
N SER A 387 -14.03 -36.39 -4.87
CA SER A 387 -14.02 -37.59 -5.72
C SER A 387 -13.34 -37.33 -7.07
N PRO A 388 -12.86 -38.38 -7.78
CA PRO A 388 -12.21 -38.24 -9.08
C PRO A 388 -13.07 -37.52 -10.13
N GLU A 389 -14.39 -37.67 -10.05
CA GLU A 389 -15.36 -37.03 -10.95
C GLU A 389 -15.40 -35.51 -10.73
N VAL A 390 -15.46 -35.06 -9.47
CA VAL A 390 -15.41 -33.63 -9.12
C VAL A 390 -14.10 -33.00 -9.57
N ILE A 391 -12.97 -33.70 -9.36
CA ILE A 391 -11.65 -33.24 -9.80
C ILE A 391 -11.61 -33.12 -11.33
N ALA A 392 -12.13 -34.10 -12.06
CA ALA A 392 -12.17 -34.07 -13.53
C ALA A 392 -13.10 -32.96 -14.08
N GLU A 393 -14.24 -32.68 -13.44
CA GLU A 393 -15.10 -31.55 -13.80
C GLU A 393 -14.39 -30.20 -13.62
N TRP A 394 -13.66 -30.01 -12.52
CA TRP A 394 -12.89 -28.79 -12.28
C TRP A 394 -11.67 -28.67 -13.20
N ASP A 395 -10.95 -29.76 -13.45
CA ASP A 395 -9.82 -29.76 -14.39
C ASP A 395 -10.29 -29.41 -15.82
N ALA A 396 -11.44 -29.93 -16.26
CA ALA A 396 -12.03 -29.59 -17.56
C ALA A 396 -12.56 -28.13 -17.62
N PHE A 397 -13.05 -27.59 -16.51
CA PHE A 397 -13.45 -26.17 -16.43
C PHE A 397 -12.26 -25.20 -16.40
N LEU A 398 -11.14 -25.63 -15.82
CA LEU A 398 -9.91 -24.85 -15.65
C LEU A 398 -8.88 -25.04 -16.77
N ASP A 399 -9.14 -25.93 -17.73
CA ASP A 399 -8.31 -26.06 -18.91
C ASP A 399 -8.33 -24.79 -19.77
N ALA A 400 -7.18 -24.42 -20.34
CA ALA A 400 -7.02 -23.19 -21.10
C ALA A 400 -7.89 -23.12 -22.37
N ASP A 401 -8.29 -24.25 -22.96
CA ASP A 401 -9.25 -24.29 -24.06
C ASP A 401 -10.69 -24.00 -23.63
N ASN A 402 -11.03 -24.01 -22.35
CA ASN A 402 -12.31 -23.50 -21.87
C ASN A 402 -12.40 -21.96 -21.85
N TRP A 403 -11.28 -21.23 -21.99
CA TRP A 403 -11.26 -19.77 -21.88
C TRP A 403 -11.11 -19.08 -23.25
N ALA A 404 -11.64 -17.87 -23.35
CA ALA A 404 -11.55 -17.01 -24.53
C ALA A 404 -11.38 -15.55 -24.12
N LEU A 405 -10.64 -14.79 -24.94
CA LEU A 405 -10.49 -13.34 -24.79
C LEU A 405 -11.83 -12.64 -25.15
N ASP A 406 -12.31 -11.75 -24.28
CA ASP A 406 -13.55 -10.99 -24.48
C ASP A 406 -13.43 -10.12 -25.75
N SER A 407 -14.22 -10.41 -26.78
CA SER A 407 -14.22 -9.65 -28.04
C SER A 407 -14.73 -8.20 -27.87
N GLU A 408 -15.63 -7.98 -26.91
CA GLU A 408 -15.97 -6.66 -26.40
C GLU A 408 -15.78 -6.63 -24.90
N GLN A 409 -14.94 -5.69 -24.44
CA GLN A 409 -14.43 -5.69 -23.08
C GLN A 409 -15.50 -5.23 -22.09
N SER A 410 -15.94 -6.16 -21.23
CA SER A 410 -16.88 -5.90 -20.13
C SER A 410 -16.35 -4.83 -19.15
N THR A 411 -17.23 -4.12 -18.42
CA THR A 411 -16.78 -3.18 -17.37
C THR A 411 -16.36 -3.85 -16.07
N ILE A 412 -16.55 -5.17 -15.95
CA ILE A 412 -16.16 -5.95 -14.78
C ILE A 412 -14.63 -6.07 -14.71
N ILE A 413 -14.08 -5.78 -13.54
CA ILE A 413 -12.72 -6.13 -13.14
C ILE A 413 -12.88 -6.95 -11.85
N HIS A 414 -12.61 -8.25 -11.94
CA HIS A 414 -13.01 -9.22 -10.92
C HIS A 414 -12.45 -8.88 -9.53
N GLY A 415 -13.34 -8.59 -8.57
CA GLY A 415 -12.98 -8.21 -7.20
C GLY A 415 -12.33 -6.84 -7.00
N ALA A 416 -12.19 -6.02 -8.06
CA ALA A 416 -11.62 -4.68 -7.99
C ALA A 416 -12.74 -3.62 -7.96
N VAL A 417 -12.80 -2.83 -6.90
CA VAL A 417 -13.80 -1.78 -6.67
C VAL A 417 -13.11 -0.52 -6.11
N PRO A 418 -13.62 0.70 -6.36
CA PRO A 418 -13.00 1.94 -5.89
C PRO A 418 -12.84 1.99 -4.37
N GLY A 419 -11.67 2.42 -3.88
CA GLY A 419 -11.43 2.67 -2.46
C GLY A 419 -11.51 1.44 -1.54
N HIS A 420 -11.27 0.24 -2.08
CA HIS A 420 -11.23 -1.04 -1.35
C HIS A 420 -9.95 -1.80 -1.72
N ALA A 421 -9.54 -2.79 -0.92
CA ALA A 421 -8.51 -3.76 -1.31
C ALA A 421 -9.01 -4.65 -2.46
N GLN A 422 -8.08 -5.23 -3.24
CA GLN A 422 -8.43 -6.19 -4.29
C GLN A 422 -8.94 -7.49 -3.66
N ARG A 423 -10.22 -7.84 -3.87
CA ARG A 423 -10.81 -9.11 -3.40
C ARG A 423 -10.47 -10.26 -4.36
N ILE A 424 -10.11 -11.40 -3.81
CA ILE A 424 -9.89 -12.67 -4.52
C ILE A 424 -10.83 -13.71 -3.92
N THR A 425 -11.53 -14.45 -4.77
CA THR A 425 -12.58 -15.41 -4.38
C THR A 425 -12.49 -16.65 -5.26
N GLU A 426 -12.93 -17.80 -4.76
CA GLU A 426 -12.92 -19.07 -5.50
C GLU A 426 -13.72 -18.98 -6.81
N LEU A 427 -14.90 -18.35 -6.79
CA LEU A 427 -15.76 -18.21 -7.97
C LEU A 427 -15.17 -17.29 -9.04
N TRP A 428 -14.54 -16.18 -8.65
CA TRP A 428 -14.04 -15.19 -9.61
C TRP A 428 -12.62 -15.50 -10.08
N HIS A 429 -11.83 -16.19 -9.26
CA HIS A 429 -10.41 -16.49 -9.49
C HIS A 429 -10.11 -18.01 -9.42
N PRO A 430 -10.85 -18.88 -10.12
CA PRO A 430 -10.92 -20.31 -9.79
C PRO A 430 -9.61 -21.08 -10.06
N HIS A 431 -8.79 -20.66 -11.02
CA HIS A 431 -7.46 -21.26 -11.26
C HIS A 431 -6.50 -21.10 -10.06
N LEU A 432 -6.78 -20.19 -9.13
CA LEU A 432 -6.00 -20.06 -7.89
C LEU A 432 -6.36 -21.11 -6.83
N ARG A 433 -7.43 -21.90 -7.01
CA ARG A 433 -7.89 -23.02 -6.14
C ARG A 433 -7.62 -22.78 -4.65
N LEU A 434 -8.22 -21.74 -4.07
CA LEU A 434 -7.80 -21.16 -2.78
C LEU A 434 -7.73 -22.17 -1.62
N ARG A 435 -8.59 -23.20 -1.60
CA ARG A 435 -8.55 -24.31 -0.62
C ARG A 435 -7.26 -25.13 -0.64
N ARG A 436 -6.60 -25.22 -1.80
CA ARG A 436 -5.35 -25.98 -2.02
C ARG A 436 -4.09 -25.12 -1.93
N SER A 437 -4.22 -23.80 -2.07
CA SER A 437 -3.10 -22.89 -2.29
C SER A 437 -2.89 -21.83 -1.21
N LEU A 438 -3.87 -21.56 -0.36
CA LEU A 438 -3.71 -20.70 0.81
C LEU A 438 -3.01 -21.49 1.94
N VAL A 439 -1.69 -21.34 1.99
CA VAL A 439 -0.79 -21.92 2.97
C VAL A 439 -0.83 -21.13 4.27
N GLU A 440 -1.01 -21.81 5.40
CA GLU A 440 -0.90 -21.21 6.73
C GLU A 440 0.57 -20.94 7.10
N ILE A 441 0.84 -19.76 7.66
CA ILE A 441 2.21 -19.36 8.02
C ILE A 441 2.72 -20.18 9.23
N PRO A 442 4.04 -20.39 9.37
CA PRO A 442 4.60 -21.21 10.45
C PRO A 442 4.17 -20.73 11.85
N THR A 443 4.01 -21.65 12.80
CA THR A 443 3.79 -21.37 14.22
C THR A 443 4.77 -20.29 14.71
N LEU A 444 4.26 -19.21 15.32
CA LEU A 444 5.05 -18.05 15.70
C LEU A 444 5.45 -18.09 17.18
N GLN A 445 6.61 -17.53 17.49
CA GLN A 445 7.05 -17.24 18.83
C GLN A 445 6.90 -15.75 19.15
N ALA A 446 6.73 -15.44 20.44
CA ALA A 446 6.78 -14.08 20.95
C ALA A 446 8.14 -13.43 20.60
N GLY A 447 8.10 -12.39 19.77
CA GLY A 447 9.28 -11.70 19.23
C GLY A 447 9.55 -11.92 17.74
N ASP A 448 8.82 -12.82 17.08
CA ASP A 448 8.97 -13.11 15.65
C ASP A 448 8.34 -12.02 14.77
N TYR A 449 8.96 -11.75 13.63
CA TYR A 449 8.51 -10.79 12.63
C TYR A 449 8.21 -11.49 11.30
N VAL A 450 6.95 -11.45 10.89
CA VAL A 450 6.48 -11.98 9.59
C VAL A 450 6.47 -10.85 8.58
N ILE A 451 6.98 -11.11 7.38
CA ILE A 451 6.93 -10.17 6.25
C ILE A 451 6.33 -10.83 5.01
N TRP A 452 5.55 -10.07 4.23
CA TRP A 452 5.10 -10.51 2.91
C TRP A 452 5.08 -9.37 1.89
N HIS A 453 5.35 -9.74 0.64
CA HIS A 453 5.48 -8.86 -0.52
C HIS A 453 4.20 -8.05 -0.77
N CYS A 454 4.33 -6.82 -1.29
CA CYS A 454 3.21 -5.88 -1.46
C CYS A 454 2.07 -6.37 -2.39
N ASP A 455 2.36 -7.33 -3.27
CA ASP A 455 1.41 -7.99 -4.19
C ASP A 455 0.97 -9.39 -3.73
N GLN A 456 1.41 -9.87 -2.56
CA GLN A 456 1.04 -11.20 -2.06
C GLN A 456 -0.47 -11.28 -1.80
N ALA A 457 -1.12 -12.33 -2.29
CA ALA A 457 -2.48 -12.67 -1.88
C ALA A 457 -2.46 -13.34 -0.50
N TYR A 458 -3.28 -12.86 0.41
CA TYR A 458 -3.38 -13.38 1.77
C TYR A 458 -4.82 -13.34 2.31
N SER A 459 -5.08 -14.10 3.37
CA SER A 459 -6.36 -14.12 4.06
C SER A 459 -6.13 -14.07 5.57
N ILE A 460 -7.03 -13.40 6.30
CA ILE A 460 -7.04 -13.33 7.76
C ILE A 460 -8.41 -13.84 8.24
N ILE A 461 -8.42 -15.09 8.67
CA ILE A 461 -9.61 -15.87 9.06
C ILE A 461 -9.84 -15.68 10.57
N THR A 462 -10.85 -14.92 10.97
CA THR A 462 -11.12 -14.58 12.37
C THR A 462 -11.75 -15.72 13.19
N THR A 463 -11.65 -16.97 12.72
CA THR A 463 -12.25 -18.15 13.35
C THR A 463 -11.17 -19.18 13.69
N ALA A 464 -11.43 -20.02 14.68
CA ALA A 464 -10.51 -21.10 15.07
C ALA A 464 -10.44 -22.25 14.04
N ALA A 465 -11.18 -22.20 12.93
CA ALA A 465 -11.23 -23.24 11.92
C ALA A 465 -10.04 -23.12 10.93
N SER A 466 -8.89 -23.69 11.32
CA SER A 466 -7.66 -23.71 10.50
C SER A 466 -7.79 -24.50 9.18
N LYS A 467 -8.87 -25.25 8.96
CA LYS A 467 -9.42 -25.60 7.63
C LYS A 467 -10.96 -25.46 7.61
N PRO A 468 -11.58 -25.21 6.44
CA PRO A 468 -13.01 -25.49 6.27
C PRO A 468 -13.31 -26.95 6.63
N GLY A 469 -14.36 -27.20 7.43
CA GLY A 469 -14.77 -28.55 7.82
C GLY A 469 -14.02 -29.17 9.02
N THR A 470 -12.89 -28.64 9.47
CA THR A 470 -12.25 -29.08 10.73
C THR A 470 -12.80 -28.31 11.93
N PRO A 471 -13.20 -28.99 13.03
CA PRO A 471 -13.47 -28.31 14.29
C PRO A 471 -12.22 -27.58 14.79
N GLY A 472 -12.33 -26.27 14.99
CA GLY A 472 -11.29 -25.48 15.65
C GLY A 472 -11.24 -25.74 17.17
N PRO A 473 -10.14 -25.41 17.85
CA PRO A 473 -10.10 -25.44 19.31
C PRO A 473 -11.20 -24.54 19.91
N GLU A 474 -11.90 -25.05 20.92
CA GLU A 474 -13.09 -24.40 21.53
C GLU A 474 -12.78 -23.01 22.13
N THR A 475 -11.52 -22.74 22.45
CA THR A 475 -11.00 -21.41 22.74
C THR A 475 -9.71 -21.17 21.95
N PRO A 476 -9.61 -20.08 21.14
CA PRO A 476 -8.34 -19.71 20.53
C PRO A 476 -7.36 -19.22 21.60
N ALA A 477 -6.07 -19.54 21.42
CA ALA A 477 -5.03 -19.08 22.34
C ALA A 477 -4.90 -17.53 22.30
N PRO A 478 -4.69 -16.87 23.46
CA PRO A 478 -4.62 -15.42 23.53
C PRO A 478 -3.41 -14.90 22.74
N SER A 479 -3.68 -14.26 21.60
CA SER A 479 -2.64 -13.70 20.74
C SER A 479 -2.75 -12.19 20.56
N ILE A 480 -1.59 -11.52 20.44
CA ILE A 480 -1.48 -10.10 20.10
C ILE A 480 -0.50 -9.93 18.95
N LEU A 481 -1.01 -9.38 17.85
CA LEU A 481 -0.29 -9.15 16.60
C LEU A 481 -0.25 -7.64 16.30
N MET A 482 0.94 -7.12 16.06
CA MET A 482 1.18 -5.69 15.82
C MET A 482 1.50 -5.45 14.34
N TYR A 483 0.59 -4.80 13.61
CA TYR A 483 0.82 -4.47 12.20
C TYR A 483 1.95 -3.44 12.10
N THR A 484 3.02 -3.80 11.39
CA THR A 484 4.27 -3.04 11.30
C THR A 484 4.94 -3.36 9.96
N PRO A 485 4.47 -2.76 8.85
CA PRO A 485 5.03 -2.99 7.51
C PRO A 485 6.42 -2.37 7.35
N ALA A 486 7.18 -2.85 6.37
CA ALA A 486 8.48 -2.29 6.00
C ALA A 486 8.31 -1.30 4.83
N CYS A 487 8.51 -0.01 5.14
CA CYS A 487 8.27 1.10 4.22
C CYS A 487 9.58 1.85 3.95
N PRO A 488 10.08 1.90 2.70
CA PRO A 488 11.29 2.66 2.37
C PRO A 488 11.00 4.16 2.38
N LEU A 489 12.05 4.98 2.50
CA LEU A 489 11.93 6.41 2.25
C LEU A 489 11.83 6.67 0.74
N THR A 490 10.75 7.32 0.34
CA THR A 490 10.48 7.86 -1.01
C THR A 490 9.83 9.24 -0.87
N GLN A 491 9.70 10.00 -1.96
CA GLN A 491 9.03 11.30 -1.92
C GLN A 491 7.56 11.19 -1.47
N THR A 492 6.81 10.22 -1.98
CA THR A 492 5.41 9.94 -1.62
C THR A 492 5.29 9.52 -0.15
N ASN A 493 6.17 8.61 0.27
CA ASN A 493 6.19 8.09 1.64
C ASN A 493 6.54 9.20 2.66
N ALA A 494 7.37 10.18 2.29
CA ALA A 494 7.66 11.35 3.13
C ALA A 494 6.45 12.30 3.31
N LEU A 495 5.59 12.47 2.28
CA LEU A 495 4.35 13.26 2.40
C LEU A 495 3.37 12.63 3.39
N PHE A 496 3.22 11.30 3.36
CA PHE A 496 2.49 10.57 4.38
C PHE A 496 3.13 10.70 5.76
N LEU A 497 4.46 10.55 5.88
CA LEU A 497 5.16 10.65 7.17
C LEU A 497 4.97 12.04 7.83
N ALA A 498 4.86 13.11 7.04
CA ALA A 498 4.49 14.44 7.54
C ALA A 498 3.05 14.48 8.11
N ARG A 499 2.08 13.89 7.40
CA ARG A 499 0.70 13.72 7.91
C ARG A 499 0.67 12.86 9.18
N GLN A 500 1.43 11.76 9.20
CA GLN A 500 1.53 10.84 10.32
C GLN A 500 2.13 11.49 11.57
N ARG A 501 3.20 12.28 11.43
CA ARG A 501 3.76 13.03 12.56
C ARG A 501 2.75 14.01 13.14
N LYS A 502 1.98 14.72 12.29
CA LYS A 502 0.89 15.60 12.75
C LYS A 502 -0.16 14.81 13.54
N ALA A 503 -0.57 13.65 13.03
CA ALA A 503 -1.52 12.76 13.71
C ALA A 503 -0.99 12.25 15.06
N PHE A 504 0.27 11.79 15.10
CA PHE A 504 0.95 11.36 16.33
C PHE A 504 0.99 12.47 17.40
N MET A 505 1.43 13.68 17.05
CA MET A 505 1.45 14.79 18.02
C MET A 505 0.04 15.08 18.59
N LEU A 506 -0.99 15.03 17.72
CA LEU A 506 -2.38 15.34 18.07
C LEU A 506 -3.22 14.16 18.59
N GLY A 507 -2.66 12.94 18.69
CA GLY A 507 -3.41 11.74 19.06
C GLY A 507 -4.56 11.39 18.09
N GLN A 508 -4.45 11.75 16.81
CA GLN A 508 -5.43 11.38 15.77
C GLN A 508 -5.06 10.03 15.13
N PRO A 509 -6.00 9.31 14.48
CA PRO A 509 -5.71 8.08 13.75
C PRO A 509 -4.54 8.16 12.76
N GLY A 510 -4.00 7.02 12.33
CA GLY A 510 -3.08 6.98 11.19
C GLY A 510 -3.70 7.65 9.96
N PRO A 511 -2.94 8.37 9.10
CA PRO A 511 -3.51 9.22 8.05
C PRO A 511 -4.45 8.53 7.05
N ASP A 512 -4.27 7.23 6.81
CA ASP A 512 -5.10 6.44 5.90
C ASP A 512 -6.42 5.97 6.55
N PHE A 513 -6.54 6.14 7.87
CA PHE A 513 -7.72 5.83 8.69
C PHE A 513 -8.51 7.08 9.09
N ASP A 514 -7.91 8.28 9.00
CA ASP A 514 -8.56 9.57 9.26
C ASP A 514 -9.46 10.00 8.08
N THR A 515 -10.69 9.51 8.06
CA THR A 515 -11.62 9.70 6.94
C THR A 515 -12.24 11.11 6.93
N ALA A 516 -12.16 11.78 5.78
CA ALA A 516 -12.58 13.16 5.56
C ALA A 516 -14.08 13.42 5.87
N GLY A 517 -14.34 13.87 7.09
CA GLY A 517 -15.68 14.11 7.64
C GLY A 517 -15.69 14.04 9.16
N GLY A 518 -14.78 13.25 9.74
CA GLY A 518 -14.57 13.13 11.18
C GLY A 518 -15.56 12.22 11.91
N SER A 519 -15.25 11.89 13.16
CA SER A 519 -16.08 11.15 14.13
C SER A 519 -16.35 9.65 13.89
N SER A 520 -15.89 9.03 12.79
CA SER A 520 -15.95 7.57 12.60
C SER A 520 -15.00 6.84 13.56
N MET A 521 -13.68 7.10 13.45
CA MET A 521 -12.63 6.50 14.26
C MET A 521 -12.49 7.14 15.65
N GLY A 522 -11.82 6.46 16.57
CA GLY A 522 -11.46 7.01 17.89
C GLY A 522 -10.27 7.96 17.79
N SER A 523 -10.11 8.86 18.77
CA SER A 523 -8.89 9.66 18.93
C SER A 523 -8.27 9.35 20.28
N GLU A 524 -6.97 9.12 20.28
CA GLU A 524 -6.15 8.87 21.47
C GLU A 524 -5.62 10.17 22.10
N ALA A 525 -6.10 11.33 21.65
CA ALA A 525 -5.78 12.62 22.25
C ALA A 525 -6.05 12.70 23.77
N PRO A 526 -7.13 12.11 24.34
CA PRO A 526 -7.37 12.10 25.78
C PRO A 526 -6.73 10.91 26.51
N HIS A 527 -6.01 10.01 25.82
CA HIS A 527 -5.51 8.78 26.44
C HIS A 527 -4.34 9.05 27.40
N GLU A 528 -4.48 8.62 28.65
CA GLU A 528 -3.42 8.67 29.66
C GLU A 528 -2.36 7.61 29.36
N GLY A 529 -1.08 8.00 29.46
CA GLY A 529 0.08 7.15 29.16
C GLY A 529 0.41 7.02 27.68
N ARG A 530 -0.16 7.87 26.81
CA ARG A 530 0.22 7.92 25.38
C ARG A 530 1.63 8.50 25.22
N PRO A 531 2.56 7.83 24.50
CA PRO A 531 3.94 8.30 24.34
C PRO A 531 4.06 9.63 23.59
N GLY A 532 5.04 10.44 24.01
CA GLY A 532 5.52 11.63 23.32
C GLY A 532 6.79 11.36 22.50
N LYS A 533 7.56 12.42 22.23
CA LYS A 533 8.81 12.33 21.45
C LYS A 533 9.94 11.73 22.27
N GLU A 534 9.92 11.99 23.57
CA GLU A 534 10.93 11.67 24.55
C GLU A 534 11.01 10.14 24.77
N GLU A 535 9.86 9.45 24.80
CA GLU A 535 9.78 8.00 24.85
C GLU A 535 10.27 7.34 23.55
N ILE A 536 9.96 7.91 22.37
CA ILE A 536 10.49 7.44 21.09
C ILE A 536 12.02 7.58 21.05
N ALA A 537 12.55 8.68 21.59
CA ALA A 537 14.00 8.90 21.71
C ALA A 537 14.64 7.90 22.69
N ALA A 538 13.98 7.59 23.81
CA ALA A 538 14.48 6.62 24.80
C ALA A 538 14.55 5.18 24.24
N VAL A 539 13.64 4.79 23.34
CA VAL A 539 13.65 3.46 22.71
C VAL A 539 14.59 3.38 21.49
N GLY A 540 14.56 4.36 20.60
CA GLY A 540 15.20 4.27 19.28
C GLY A 540 16.26 5.32 18.96
N GLY A 541 16.50 6.29 19.86
CA GLY A 541 17.37 7.44 19.60
C GLY A 541 17.01 8.18 18.31
N ASP A 542 18.02 8.75 17.65
CA ASP A 542 17.83 9.42 16.35
C ASP A 542 17.27 8.50 15.26
N ARG A 543 17.49 7.17 15.33
CA ARG A 543 16.93 6.22 14.36
C ARG A 543 15.41 6.11 14.50
N GLY A 544 14.92 5.91 15.72
CA GLY A 544 13.49 5.90 16.03
C GLY A 544 12.82 7.24 15.72
N LEU A 545 13.47 8.36 16.09
CA LEU A 545 12.98 9.69 15.76
C LEU A 545 12.90 9.95 14.25
N ARG A 546 13.90 9.52 13.46
CA ARG A 546 13.89 9.63 11.98
C ARG A 546 12.81 8.76 11.35
N ALA A 547 12.69 7.50 11.77
CA ALA A 547 11.65 6.59 11.28
C ALA A 547 10.23 7.13 11.53
N MET A 548 10.01 7.79 12.68
CA MET A 548 8.75 8.47 13.04
C MET A 548 8.60 9.90 12.48
N GLY A 549 9.56 10.41 11.68
CA GLY A 549 9.53 11.76 11.10
C GLY A 549 9.74 12.92 12.10
N LEU A 550 10.17 12.61 13.33
CA LEU A 550 10.38 13.52 14.47
C LEU A 550 11.77 14.16 14.52
N ALA A 551 12.73 13.66 13.72
CA ALA A 551 14.05 14.26 13.52
C ALA A 551 14.47 14.19 12.03
N PRO A 552 15.23 15.17 11.53
CA PRO A 552 15.76 15.15 10.16
C PRO A 552 16.93 14.19 10.01
N TRP A 553 17.18 13.74 8.79
CA TRP A 553 18.42 13.05 8.41
C TRP A 553 19.55 14.06 8.18
N GLU A 554 20.79 13.64 8.44
CA GLU A 554 21.99 14.45 8.18
C GLU A 554 22.48 14.23 6.75
N LEU A 555 22.80 15.33 6.05
CA LEU A 555 23.48 15.34 4.76
C LEU A 555 24.89 15.92 4.93
N SER A 556 25.81 15.55 4.05
CA SER A 556 27.16 16.12 3.98
C SER A 556 27.13 17.62 3.65
N SER A 557 28.23 18.32 3.92
CA SER A 557 28.33 19.78 3.75
C SER A 557 28.14 20.28 2.31
N ASP A 558 28.29 19.41 1.32
CA ASP A 558 28.04 19.61 -0.12
C ASP A 558 26.64 19.10 -0.56
N GLY A 559 25.86 18.53 0.35
CA GLY A 559 24.56 17.91 0.09
C GLY A 559 24.60 16.57 -0.65
N SER A 560 25.76 16.11 -1.11
CA SER A 560 25.86 14.98 -2.06
C SER A 560 25.73 13.59 -1.44
N LYS A 561 25.77 13.46 -0.11
CA LYS A 561 25.79 12.17 0.61
C LYS A 561 24.96 12.24 1.89
N VAL A 562 24.24 11.17 2.19
CA VAL A 562 23.60 10.99 3.50
C VAL A 562 24.63 10.54 4.53
N MET A 563 24.68 11.20 5.69
CA MET A 563 25.58 10.87 6.78
C MET A 563 24.96 9.82 7.70
N THR A 564 25.61 8.65 7.80
CA THR A 564 25.10 7.47 8.52
C THR A 564 25.72 7.27 9.91
N ARG A 565 26.44 8.26 10.43
CA ARG A 565 26.92 8.34 11.82
C ARG A 565 26.29 9.57 12.46
N PRO A 566 25.90 9.54 13.74
CA PRO A 566 25.48 10.75 14.43
C PRO A 566 26.63 11.76 14.46
N GLY A 567 26.40 12.99 13.98
CA GLY A 567 27.31 14.09 14.24
C GLY A 567 27.32 14.43 15.73
N THR A 568 28.37 14.03 16.44
CA THR A 568 28.55 14.25 17.89
C THR A 568 28.69 15.74 18.22
N ARG A 569 27.58 16.48 18.27
CA ARG A 569 27.51 17.83 18.84
C ARG A 569 27.33 17.78 20.37
N ALA A 570 28.12 16.94 21.02
CA ALA A 570 28.31 17.00 22.45
C ALA A 570 29.15 18.25 22.77
N VAL A 571 28.51 19.33 23.22
CA VAL A 571 29.23 20.51 23.71
C VAL A 571 29.93 20.11 25.02
N THR A 572 31.23 19.87 24.92
CA THR A 572 32.13 19.67 26.06
C THR A 572 33.17 20.79 26.05
N PRO A 573 33.56 21.36 27.21
CA PRO A 573 34.63 22.36 27.28
C PRO A 573 35.98 21.77 26.86
N GLU A 574 36.93 22.63 26.49
CA GLU A 574 38.31 22.20 26.23
C GLU A 574 38.93 21.57 27.49
N PRO A 575 39.61 20.40 27.37
CA PRO A 575 40.37 19.83 28.46
C PRO A 575 41.69 20.59 28.65
N ALA A 576 42.01 20.93 29.89
CA ALA A 576 43.35 21.39 30.26
C ALA A 576 44.39 20.25 30.14
N GLU A 577 45.66 20.62 30.14
CA GLU A 577 46.81 19.72 29.92
C GLU A 577 46.83 18.51 30.87
N ALA A 578 47.18 17.34 30.34
CA ALA A 578 47.35 16.11 31.10
C ALA A 578 48.81 15.65 31.08
N ALA A 579 49.36 15.37 32.27
CA ALA A 579 50.65 14.69 32.43
C ALA A 579 50.48 13.16 32.28
N PRO A 580 51.50 12.42 31.81
CA PRO A 580 51.38 10.98 31.56
C PRO A 580 51.49 10.14 32.84
N GLY A 581 50.66 9.11 32.95
CA GLY A 581 50.68 8.08 33.99
C GLY A 581 49.84 6.87 33.59
N GLU A 582 50.26 5.67 34.00
CA GLU A 582 49.68 4.40 33.55
C GLU A 582 48.40 4.02 34.32
N ALA A 583 47.41 3.41 33.64
CA ALA A 583 46.83 2.13 34.06
C ALA A 583 45.80 1.58 33.03
N ASP A 584 46.02 0.32 32.68
CA ASP A 584 45.19 -0.60 31.90
C ASP A 584 43.66 -0.56 32.17
N LYS A 585 42.87 -0.66 31.10
CA LYS A 585 41.52 -1.22 31.10
C LYS A 585 41.17 -1.80 29.72
N MET A 586 40.67 -3.03 29.71
CA MET A 586 40.18 -3.72 28.50
C MET A 586 38.87 -3.11 27.99
N ASP A 587 38.90 -2.50 26.80
CA ASP A 587 37.69 -2.28 25.99
C ASP A 587 37.36 -3.54 25.19
N VAL A 588 36.13 -4.03 25.33
CA VAL A 588 35.60 -5.16 24.54
C VAL A 588 35.07 -4.60 23.23
N ASP A 589 35.92 -4.57 22.19
CA ASP A 589 35.56 -4.02 20.89
C ASP A 589 34.43 -4.83 20.23
N ASN A 590 33.25 -4.21 20.13
CA ASN A 590 32.02 -4.86 19.69
C ASN A 590 31.95 -4.89 18.16
N SER A 591 32.66 -5.85 17.56
CA SER A 591 32.85 -5.98 16.10
C SER A 591 31.59 -6.37 15.29
N ALA A 592 30.39 -6.30 15.89
CA ALA A 592 29.11 -6.70 15.30
C ALA A 592 28.50 -5.67 14.31
N GLY A 593 29.32 -4.96 13.54
CA GLY A 593 28.87 -3.92 12.60
C GLY A 593 29.67 -3.80 11.29
N ALA A 594 30.64 -4.68 11.05
CA ALA A 594 31.66 -4.49 10.01
C ALA A 594 31.15 -4.64 8.56
N ILE A 595 30.11 -5.44 8.31
CA ILE A 595 29.70 -5.84 6.95
C ILE A 595 28.71 -4.84 6.32
N ALA A 596 27.86 -4.18 7.12
CA ALA A 596 26.96 -3.11 6.65
C ALA A 596 27.67 -1.80 6.24
N ALA A 597 29.00 -1.72 6.38
CA ALA A 597 29.76 -0.49 6.48
C ALA A 597 30.70 -0.18 5.29
N LYS A 598 30.21 -0.21 4.03
CA LYS A 598 30.95 0.41 2.91
C LYS A 598 30.18 0.87 1.65
N LYS A 599 28.88 0.58 1.50
CA LYS A 599 28.09 1.15 0.39
C LYS A 599 27.97 2.67 0.60
N ARG A 600 28.60 3.48 -0.27
CA ARG A 600 28.41 4.95 -0.31
C ARG A 600 26.94 5.24 -0.65
N SER A 601 26.40 6.35 -0.15
CA SER A 601 25.07 6.82 -0.56
C SER A 601 25.09 7.29 -2.01
N THR A 602 24.01 7.02 -2.75
CA THR A 602 23.82 7.50 -4.13
C THR A 602 23.35 8.95 -4.16
N GLU A 603 23.47 9.60 -5.32
CA GLU A 603 22.90 10.93 -5.54
C GLU A 603 21.36 10.89 -5.41
N GLY A 604 20.74 9.80 -5.88
CA GLY A 604 19.32 9.53 -5.72
C GLY A 604 18.89 9.39 -4.25
N GLU A 605 19.65 8.68 -3.40
CA GLU A 605 19.40 8.60 -1.95
C GLU A 605 19.52 9.98 -1.28
N ALA A 606 20.55 10.76 -1.64
CA ALA A 606 20.77 12.09 -1.08
C ALA A 606 19.65 13.07 -1.44
N GLU A 607 19.18 13.06 -2.70
CA GLU A 607 18.05 13.87 -3.15
C GLU A 607 16.73 13.47 -2.47
N VAL A 608 16.46 12.17 -2.32
CA VAL A 608 15.28 11.68 -1.58
C VAL A 608 15.30 12.15 -0.13
N VAL A 609 16.45 12.06 0.54
CA VAL A 609 16.62 12.54 1.91
C VAL A 609 16.45 14.06 1.99
N ARG A 610 16.99 14.82 1.03
CA ARG A 610 16.83 16.29 0.96
C ARG A 610 15.36 16.68 0.79
N LEU A 611 14.64 16.01 -0.11
CA LEU A 611 13.20 16.19 -0.31
C LEU A 611 12.39 15.81 0.95
N ALA A 612 12.71 14.70 1.59
CA ALA A 612 12.05 14.28 2.83
C ALA A 612 12.26 15.29 3.98
N ASN A 613 13.48 15.80 4.14
CA ASN A 613 13.79 16.86 5.11
C ASN A 613 12.99 18.15 4.83
N ILE A 614 12.86 18.56 3.56
CA ILE A 614 12.01 19.70 3.15
C ILE A 614 10.53 19.46 3.49
N ILE A 615 10.01 18.26 3.21
CA ILE A 615 8.60 17.89 3.43
C ILE A 615 8.24 17.83 4.92
N LEU A 616 9.12 17.25 5.74
CA LEU A 616 8.91 17.07 7.19
C LEU A 616 9.22 18.32 8.01
N PHE A 617 10.15 19.16 7.54
CA PHE A 617 10.63 20.33 8.26
C PHE A 617 10.65 21.58 7.35
N PRO A 618 9.49 21.99 6.80
CA PRO A 618 9.42 23.06 5.78
C PRO A 618 9.90 24.44 6.26
N ASP A 619 10.08 24.61 7.57
CA ASP A 619 10.62 25.83 8.20
C ASP A 619 12.15 25.82 8.41
N ARG A 620 12.83 24.70 8.10
CA ARG A 620 14.29 24.59 8.15
C ARG A 620 14.92 25.04 6.83
N TYR A 621 15.22 26.34 6.76
CA TYR A 621 15.78 27.02 5.58
C TYR A 621 17.07 26.39 5.03
N ASP A 622 17.86 25.75 5.90
CA ASP A 622 19.11 25.08 5.55
C ASP A 622 18.94 23.90 4.57
N PHE A 623 17.75 23.27 4.51
CA PHE A 623 17.49 22.17 3.56
C PHE A 623 17.18 22.64 2.12
N TYR A 624 16.94 23.94 1.91
CA TYR A 624 16.55 24.51 0.61
C TYR A 624 17.72 25.08 -0.20
N ILE A 625 18.93 25.17 0.36
CA ILE A 625 20.08 25.86 -0.24
C ILE A 625 21.11 24.83 -0.74
N PRO A 626 21.37 24.73 -2.06
CA PRO A 626 22.52 23.99 -2.58
C PRO A 626 23.82 24.61 -2.06
N THR A 627 24.57 23.86 -1.26
CA THR A 627 25.59 24.42 -0.37
C THR A 627 26.86 24.89 -1.08
N GLU A 628 27.12 24.49 -2.33
CA GLU A 628 28.13 25.13 -3.18
C GLU A 628 27.94 26.65 -3.30
N LYS A 629 26.69 27.13 -3.23
CA LYS A 629 26.39 28.56 -3.20
C LYS A 629 26.41 29.14 -1.78
N ALA A 630 26.30 28.36 -0.72
CA ALA A 630 26.28 28.87 0.66
C ALA A 630 27.58 29.58 1.06
N GLY A 631 28.73 29.20 0.48
CA GLY A 631 30.00 29.90 0.66
C GLY A 631 30.06 31.27 -0.02
N ASN A 632 29.62 31.35 -1.28
CA ASN A 632 29.80 32.53 -2.14
C ASN A 632 28.57 33.45 -2.25
N ALA A 633 27.40 33.03 -1.76
CA ALA A 633 26.14 33.77 -1.93
C ALA A 633 25.76 34.67 -0.74
N LYS A 634 26.56 34.71 0.34
CA LYS A 634 26.31 35.59 1.50
C LYS A 634 26.10 37.05 1.12
N ASP A 635 26.76 37.52 0.06
CA ASP A 635 26.74 38.93 -0.35
C ASP A 635 25.83 39.23 -1.56
N ARG A 636 25.17 38.22 -2.18
CA ARG A 636 24.48 38.37 -3.47
C ARG A 636 23.22 37.49 -3.68
N ILE A 637 22.24 37.53 -2.76
CA ILE A 637 20.85 37.11 -3.09
C ILE A 637 19.84 38.15 -2.59
N ASN A 638 18.88 38.50 -3.47
CA ASN A 638 17.79 39.42 -3.16
C ASN A 638 16.68 38.69 -2.38
N GLY A 639 16.69 38.83 -1.05
CA GLY A 639 15.83 38.08 -0.13
C GLY A 639 14.32 38.22 -0.38
N LYS A 640 13.85 39.24 -1.10
CA LYS A 640 12.42 39.38 -1.47
C LYS A 640 11.96 38.26 -2.42
N ALA A 641 12.77 37.92 -3.43
CA ALA A 641 12.43 36.84 -4.38
C ALA A 641 12.42 35.47 -3.69
N GLN A 642 13.35 35.24 -2.75
CA GLN A 642 13.33 34.06 -1.88
C GLN A 642 12.08 34.04 -0.99
N ALA A 643 11.69 35.15 -0.37
CA ALA A 643 10.48 35.21 0.45
C ALA A 643 9.19 34.93 -0.34
N GLU A 644 9.11 35.39 -1.59
CA GLU A 644 7.98 35.11 -2.49
C GLU A 644 7.96 33.64 -2.94
N GLN A 645 9.12 33.06 -3.28
CA GLN A 645 9.25 31.63 -3.59
C GLN A 645 8.96 30.75 -2.36
N MET A 646 9.40 31.15 -1.16
CA MET A 646 9.09 30.50 0.12
C MET A 646 7.59 30.54 0.41
N ALA A 647 6.91 31.67 0.16
CA ALA A 647 5.47 31.78 0.33
C ALA A 647 4.72 30.86 -0.64
N ALA A 648 5.16 30.79 -1.90
CA ALA A 648 4.60 29.87 -2.90
C ALA A 648 4.84 28.39 -2.51
N THR A 649 6.05 28.02 -2.07
CA THR A 649 6.37 26.65 -1.65
C THR A 649 5.64 26.25 -0.37
N ARG A 650 5.54 27.13 0.63
CA ARG A 650 4.71 26.90 1.83
C ARG A 650 3.23 26.76 1.49
N GLN A 651 2.68 27.57 0.58
CA GLN A 651 1.31 27.40 0.11
C GLN A 651 1.11 26.10 -0.68
N LEU A 652 2.09 25.68 -1.49
CA LEU A 652 2.02 24.43 -2.24
C LEU A 652 2.06 23.21 -1.31
N ILE A 653 3.03 23.13 -0.41
CA ILE A 653 3.12 22.05 0.59
C ILE A 653 1.89 22.06 1.50
N SER A 654 1.43 23.24 1.95
CA SER A 654 0.22 23.36 2.73
C SER A 654 -1.03 22.86 2.01
N ARG A 655 -1.14 23.02 0.68
CA ARG A 655 -2.25 22.51 -0.14
C ARG A 655 -2.13 21.02 -0.49
N ILE A 656 -0.97 20.40 -0.26
CA ILE A 656 -0.72 18.96 -0.45
C ILE A 656 -0.90 18.20 0.87
N LEU A 657 -0.78 18.88 2.02
CA LEU A 657 -0.97 18.33 3.36
C LEU A 657 -2.32 18.72 4.01
N SER A 658 -3.22 19.37 3.25
CA SER A 658 -4.57 19.79 3.67
C SER A 658 -5.66 19.12 2.85
#